data_AF-A0A914HKJ8-F1
#
_entry.id   AF-A0A914HKJ8-F1
#
_cell.length_a   1.000
_cell.length_b   1.000
_cell.length_c   1.000
_cell.angle_alpha   90.00
_cell.angle_beta   90.00
_cell.angle_gamma   90.00
#
_symmetry.space_group_name_H-M   'P 1'
#
loop_
_entity.id
_entity.type
_entity.pdbx_description
1 polymer ?
#
loop_
_entity_poly.entity_id
_entity_poly.type
_entity_poly.pdbx_seq_one_letter_code
_entity_poly.pdbx_strand_id
1 'polypeptide(L)'
;MDGPAAIFSYFKYILTSKNSKPAIVDELNEPLLKMDKFKVPYIKLSNGIELPSLTVVPLLNLDPEQKSQVFRAAISAGYSHIDLSNVRMGTPSLISAIMDDLGHLHTDCENLFLTAKLVAEDDLDGMKQKFADLLNCLHTDHINLLMIGFSECGRRDRQDKKGIINNNTMPTNILEDQLEQGQQGRTAAAKHIDTLMKAWHVAEQLYMEGKVKALGVSRTDIKLVKQLCERAQIRPHCWQIDLAPLMANFDDVLELSKHQKLTPIIRANAMGASSKFGSQQQRGFYHTLLREMANKYAKSATQVLCRWLYQRDMAVVCSCATANRIGDQTNIFDFRISPEDMRRLNGLYNRNSIPSPYQLPQKASTSERSRHLIYACRHSAELALTFALLGITFMILAMEFGFAKWSKLDELARCAVAATTAALLGFTVRYHVLHTKYHMHVNAIGCWRSALHVRQRLQVLLELIVCALTPVPLLRFPSGGEAFACALMFLRLYWLPRVLHLRSRLCTDAAAKSIAGLNRVKTDTRFMLKLMLFLHPGPTLSTFVFCFWLVGAYILRLCESNIEDNKLLTYYNTLWMMCVTFLTIGYGDIYPVTTCGRLMAIVTGIVGVCVASMIVAVIVQKISLSQAEERVHKFMAKTKFAKSLKVTAAQVLKESWFVYKNRQNLDKLKYHQRRQSAAICALRKLRKEQRVFQEDDCASIDDVAKTILNAIELIRAQGCAQLSANDRLNTLEQKLNGIQEGINALPELLAKTFIDQK
;
A
#
# COMPACT_ATOMS: atom_id res chain seq x y z
N MET A 1 9.54 -18.83 39.09
CA MET A 1 10.89 -18.40 39.52
C MET A 1 11.83 -19.14 38.59
N ASP A 2 12.28 -18.57 37.47
CA ASP A 2 13.41 -17.64 37.34
C ASP A 2 13.22 -16.62 36.18
N GLY A 3 12.38 -15.61 36.40
CA GLY A 3 12.18 -14.49 35.45
C GLY A 3 13.17 -13.31 35.55
N PRO A 4 13.77 -12.97 36.71
CA PRO A 4 14.58 -11.75 36.81
C PRO A 4 16.01 -11.84 36.24
N ALA A 5 16.62 -13.02 36.18
CA ALA A 5 18.05 -13.18 35.84
C ALA A 5 18.35 -12.99 34.34
N ALA A 6 17.43 -13.37 33.45
CA ALA A 6 17.62 -13.23 32.00
C ALA A 6 17.53 -11.76 31.53
N ILE A 7 16.72 -10.95 32.20
CA ILE A 7 16.54 -9.53 31.88
C ILE A 7 17.77 -8.73 32.34
N PHE A 8 18.38 -9.09 33.47
CA PHE A 8 19.60 -8.45 33.97
C PHE A 8 20.83 -8.74 33.09
N SER A 9 20.98 -9.97 32.56
CA SER A 9 22.05 -10.29 31.61
C SER A 9 21.91 -9.55 30.27
N TYR A 10 20.68 -9.33 29.81
CA TYR A 10 20.42 -8.57 28.59
C TYR A 10 20.70 -7.06 28.76
N PHE A 11 20.36 -6.49 29.92
CA PHE A 11 20.69 -5.09 30.24
C PHE A 11 22.19 -4.87 30.49
N LYS A 12 22.89 -5.83 31.11
CA LYS A 12 24.35 -5.76 31.29
C LYS A 12 25.09 -5.76 29.94
N TYR A 13 24.65 -6.56 28.97
CA TYR A 13 25.19 -6.59 27.61
C TYR A 13 25.01 -5.27 26.85
N ILE A 14 23.83 -4.64 26.98
CA ILE A 14 23.55 -3.35 26.33
C ILE A 14 24.37 -2.22 26.98
N LEU A 15 24.52 -2.22 28.30
CA LEU A 15 25.28 -1.20 29.03
C LEU A 15 26.79 -1.31 28.79
N THR A 16 27.35 -2.51 28.60
CA THR A 16 28.76 -2.67 28.19
C THR A 16 29.03 -2.29 26.74
N SER A 17 28.02 -2.30 25.86
CA SER A 17 28.21 -1.99 24.43
C SER A 17 28.26 -0.49 24.09
N LYS A 18 27.94 0.40 25.03
CA LYS A 18 27.75 1.83 24.77
C LYS A 18 28.90 2.76 25.17
N ASN A 19 29.98 2.24 25.78
CA ASN A 19 31.07 3.09 26.31
C ASN A 19 32.51 2.74 25.84
N SER A 20 32.71 1.88 24.85
CA SER A 20 34.05 1.73 24.26
C SER A 20 34.24 2.77 23.14
N LYS A 21 34.88 3.90 23.46
CA LYS A 21 35.70 4.63 22.48
C LYS A 21 36.66 3.64 21.82
N PRO A 22 36.96 3.73 20.50
CA PRO A 22 38.00 2.90 19.92
C PRO A 22 39.37 3.42 20.40
N ALA A 23 39.82 2.90 21.53
CA ALA A 23 41.20 3.07 22.00
C ALA A 23 42.03 1.89 21.50
N ILE A 24 42.27 1.80 20.19
CA ILE A 24 43.33 1.00 19.57
C ILE A 24 43.63 1.64 18.21
N VAL A 25 44.51 2.65 18.17
CA VAL A 25 45.02 3.23 16.91
C VAL A 25 46.50 2.92 16.69
N ASP A 26 47.26 2.43 17.67
CA ASP A 26 48.73 2.37 17.53
C ASP A 26 49.37 0.97 17.46
N GLU A 27 48.62 -0.12 17.23
CA GLU A 27 49.20 -1.48 17.35
C GLU A 27 48.96 -2.47 16.19
N LEU A 28 48.57 -2.04 14.99
CA LEU A 28 48.10 -2.97 13.94
C LEU A 28 48.89 -3.01 12.62
N ASN A 29 50.11 -2.47 12.57
CA ASN A 29 50.90 -2.47 11.32
C ASN A 29 51.67 -3.76 10.98
N GLU A 30 51.61 -4.84 11.76
CA GLU A 30 52.47 -6.02 11.49
C GLU A 30 51.83 -7.41 11.18
N PRO A 31 50.59 -7.80 11.56
CA PRO A 31 50.20 -9.20 11.37
C PRO A 31 49.48 -9.54 10.04
N LEU A 32 49.23 -8.57 9.14
CA LEU A 32 48.51 -8.83 7.87
C LEU A 32 49.41 -9.32 6.71
N LEU A 33 50.75 -9.27 6.85
CA LEU A 33 51.69 -9.70 5.81
C LEU A 33 52.05 -11.21 5.83
N LYS A 34 51.49 -12.00 6.75
CA LYS A 34 51.79 -13.43 6.91
C LYS A 34 50.57 -14.34 6.71
N MET A 35 49.72 -14.06 5.72
CA MET A 35 48.72 -15.04 5.27
C MET A 35 49.20 -15.75 4.01
N ASP A 36 49.20 -17.09 4.04
CA ASP A 36 49.44 -17.90 2.84
C ASP A 36 48.41 -17.53 1.76
N LYS A 37 48.89 -17.15 0.57
CA LYS A 37 48.03 -16.74 -0.55
C LYS A 37 47.10 -17.88 -0.95
N PHE A 38 45.82 -17.77 -0.58
CA PHE A 38 44.80 -18.73 -0.98
C PHE A 38 44.39 -18.50 -2.45
N LYS A 39 44.26 -19.58 -3.24
CA LYS A 39 43.87 -19.49 -4.66
C LYS A 39 42.36 -19.63 -4.82
N VAL A 40 41.67 -18.53 -5.14
CA VAL A 40 40.22 -18.52 -5.41
C VAL A 40 39.92 -19.31 -6.69
N PRO A 41 39.01 -20.31 -6.65
CA PRO A 41 38.61 -21.06 -7.83
C PRO A 41 37.69 -20.23 -8.73
N TYR A 42 37.64 -20.58 -10.00
CA TYR A 42 36.89 -19.86 -11.04
C TYR A 42 35.62 -20.61 -11.46
N ILE A 43 34.60 -19.86 -11.86
CA ILE A 43 33.35 -20.33 -12.45
C ILE A 43 33.31 -19.82 -13.89
N LYS A 44 33.05 -20.70 -14.85
CA LYS A 44 33.00 -20.34 -16.26
C LYS A 44 31.66 -19.70 -16.63
N LEU A 45 31.70 -18.48 -17.16
CA LEU A 45 30.54 -17.78 -17.70
C LEU A 45 30.09 -18.37 -19.04
N SER A 46 28.89 -18.01 -19.50
CA SER A 46 28.33 -18.54 -20.75
C SER A 46 29.09 -18.12 -22.01
N ASN A 47 29.84 -17.01 -21.97
CA ASN A 47 30.77 -16.61 -23.04
C ASN A 47 32.19 -17.18 -22.87
N GLY A 48 32.40 -18.06 -21.90
CA GLY A 48 33.67 -18.76 -21.68
C GLY A 48 34.67 -18.04 -20.78
N ILE A 49 34.38 -16.82 -20.34
CA ILE A 49 35.23 -16.07 -19.40
C ILE A 49 35.20 -16.73 -18.02
N GLU A 50 36.36 -16.79 -17.38
CA GLU A 50 36.50 -17.32 -16.03
C GLU A 50 36.26 -16.23 -14.98
N LEU A 51 35.16 -16.35 -14.24
CA LEU A 51 34.77 -15.47 -13.14
C LEU A 51 35.31 -16.05 -11.81
N PRO A 52 36.11 -15.31 -11.02
CA PRO A 52 36.47 -15.78 -9.68
C PRO A 52 35.21 -16.01 -8.83
N SER A 53 35.12 -17.17 -8.18
CA SER A 53 33.92 -17.58 -7.44
C SER A 53 33.60 -16.75 -6.20
N LEU A 54 34.56 -15.95 -5.72
CA LEU A 54 34.44 -15.13 -4.54
C LEU A 54 34.83 -13.69 -4.85
N THR A 55 33.93 -12.77 -4.53
CA THR A 55 34.09 -11.33 -4.77
C THR A 55 33.98 -10.57 -3.46
N VAL A 56 34.73 -9.48 -3.33
CA VAL A 56 34.57 -8.53 -2.22
C VAL A 56 33.85 -7.27 -2.68
N VAL A 57 32.95 -6.75 -1.82
CA VAL A 57 32.39 -5.42 -1.95
C VAL A 57 32.40 -4.71 -0.59
N PRO A 58 32.88 -3.45 -0.49
CA PRO A 58 32.80 -2.72 0.76
C PRO A 58 31.36 -2.33 1.08
N LEU A 59 31.02 -2.16 2.37
CA LEU A 59 29.70 -1.69 2.77
C LEU A 59 29.43 -0.28 2.20
N LEU A 60 28.17 -0.01 1.82
CA LEU A 60 27.78 1.25 1.18
C LEU A 60 28.15 2.49 2.02
N ASN A 61 27.95 2.38 3.34
CA ASN A 61 28.07 3.48 4.31
C ASN A 61 29.49 3.73 4.83
N LEU A 62 30.51 3.04 4.28
CA LEU A 62 31.90 3.29 4.68
C LEU A 62 32.43 4.57 4.01
N ASP A 63 33.33 5.25 4.72
CA ASP A 63 34.05 6.40 4.18
C ASP A 63 35.09 5.95 3.13
N PRO A 64 35.54 6.84 2.22
CA PRO A 64 36.47 6.47 1.14
C PRO A 64 37.74 5.77 1.62
N GLU A 65 38.36 6.26 2.70
CA GLU A 65 39.58 5.66 3.25
C GLU A 65 39.35 4.23 3.76
N GLN A 66 38.24 4.01 4.46
CA GLN A 66 37.83 2.67 4.92
C GLN A 66 37.55 1.72 3.76
N LYS A 67 36.99 2.22 2.65
CA LYS A 67 36.78 1.43 1.43
C LYS A 67 38.12 1.02 0.81
N SER A 68 39.11 1.92 0.76
CA SER A 68 40.45 1.62 0.27
C SER A 68 41.12 0.54 1.12
N GLN A 69 41.08 0.68 2.45
CA GLN A 69 41.63 -0.32 3.37
C GLN A 69 41.00 -1.72 3.18
N VAL A 70 39.70 -1.79 2.93
CA VAL A 70 39.01 -3.06 2.63
C VAL A 70 39.52 -3.67 1.32
N PHE A 71 39.71 -2.87 0.26
CA PHE A 71 40.26 -3.39 -0.99
C PHE A 71 41.70 -3.86 -0.84
N ARG A 72 42.56 -3.05 -0.19
CA ARG A 72 43.96 -3.40 0.09
C ARG A 72 44.09 -4.71 0.85
N ALA A 73 43.30 -4.89 1.90
CA ALA A 73 43.29 -6.12 2.69
C ALA A 73 42.71 -7.32 1.92
N ALA A 74 41.72 -7.12 1.03
CA ALA A 74 41.21 -8.19 0.16
C ALA A 74 42.26 -8.68 -0.84
N ILE A 75 42.94 -7.76 -1.53
CA ILE A 75 44.00 -8.12 -2.50
C ILE A 75 45.13 -8.84 -1.77
N SER A 76 45.55 -8.31 -0.61
CA SER A 76 46.58 -8.94 0.24
C SER A 76 46.18 -10.35 0.69
N ALA A 77 44.89 -10.59 0.94
CA ALA A 77 44.36 -11.88 1.33
C ALA A 77 44.12 -12.86 0.15
N GLY A 78 44.41 -12.45 -1.09
CA GLY A 78 44.33 -13.31 -2.28
C GLY A 78 43.03 -13.19 -3.10
N TYR A 79 42.20 -12.17 -2.85
CA TYR A 79 41.06 -11.89 -3.73
C TYR A 79 41.55 -11.35 -5.07
N SER A 80 41.13 -12.01 -6.15
CA SER A 80 41.36 -11.56 -7.53
C SER A 80 40.14 -10.90 -8.18
N HIS A 81 39.02 -10.76 -7.47
CA HIS A 81 37.77 -10.15 -7.98
C HIS A 81 37.26 -9.04 -7.07
N ILE A 82 37.14 -7.84 -7.66
CA ILE A 82 36.73 -6.62 -6.99
C ILE A 82 35.43 -6.08 -7.61
N ASP A 83 34.39 -5.91 -6.79
CA ASP A 83 33.12 -5.27 -7.18
C ASP A 83 33.14 -3.79 -6.80
N LEU A 84 33.23 -2.93 -7.81
CA LEU A 84 33.30 -1.47 -7.68
C LEU A 84 31.93 -0.80 -7.52
N SER A 85 30.83 -1.56 -7.44
CA SER A 85 29.46 -1.00 -7.43
C SER A 85 29.11 -0.05 -6.28
N ASN A 86 29.83 -0.12 -5.16
CA ASN A 86 29.65 0.77 -4.01
C ASN A 86 30.69 1.92 -3.97
N VAL A 87 31.56 1.98 -4.99
CA VAL A 87 32.37 3.15 -5.32
C VAL A 87 31.44 4.04 -6.13
N ARG A 88 31.07 5.19 -5.59
CA ARG A 88 30.20 6.12 -6.32
C ARG A 88 30.95 6.53 -7.58
N MET A 89 30.41 6.19 -8.76
CA MET A 89 30.93 6.62 -10.06
C MET A 89 30.98 8.15 -10.02
N GLY A 90 32.17 8.73 -9.77
CA GLY A 90 32.34 10.17 -9.54
C GLY A 90 33.07 10.60 -8.26
N THR A 91 33.71 9.71 -7.48
CA THR A 91 34.72 10.11 -6.47
C THR A 91 36.13 9.74 -6.94
N PRO A 92 36.84 10.63 -7.65
CA PRO A 92 38.21 10.39 -8.13
C PRO A 92 39.18 10.01 -7.01
N SER A 93 38.99 10.60 -5.83
CA SER A 93 39.84 10.39 -4.64
C SER A 93 39.85 8.96 -4.10
N LEU A 94 38.77 8.20 -4.29
CA LEU A 94 38.73 6.79 -3.89
C LEU A 94 39.42 5.89 -4.90
N ILE A 95 39.28 6.20 -6.19
CA ILE A 95 39.90 5.41 -7.24
C ILE A 95 41.41 5.65 -7.26
N SER A 96 41.87 6.88 -7.03
CA SER A 96 43.30 7.17 -6.86
C SER A 96 43.88 6.41 -5.67
N ALA A 97 43.19 6.37 -4.53
CA ALA A 97 43.64 5.61 -3.36
C ALA A 97 43.73 4.10 -3.63
N ILE A 98 42.79 3.54 -4.40
CA ILE A 98 42.84 2.13 -4.84
C ILE A 98 44.03 1.89 -5.78
N MET A 99 44.34 2.84 -6.66
CA MET A 99 45.48 2.74 -7.57
C MET A 99 46.83 2.85 -6.85
N ASP A 100 46.93 3.77 -5.90
CA ASP A 100 48.11 3.89 -5.04
C ASP A 100 48.34 2.57 -4.27
N ASP A 101 47.25 1.98 -3.74
CA ASP A 101 47.28 0.70 -3.04
C ASP A 101 47.73 -0.47 -3.93
N LEU A 102 47.29 -0.48 -5.20
CA LEU A 102 47.72 -1.49 -6.19
C LEU A 102 49.19 -1.35 -6.56
N GLY A 103 49.67 -0.10 -6.69
CA GLY A 103 51.09 0.21 -6.89
C GLY A 103 51.95 -0.30 -5.73
N HIS A 104 51.52 -0.05 -4.48
CA HIS A 104 52.21 -0.57 -3.30
C HIS A 104 52.24 -2.10 -3.24
N LEU A 105 51.17 -2.77 -3.69
CA LEU A 105 51.05 -4.23 -3.70
C LEU A 105 51.68 -4.90 -4.94
N HIS A 106 52.32 -4.13 -5.83
CA HIS A 106 52.93 -4.63 -7.08
C HIS A 106 51.95 -5.49 -7.90
N THR A 107 50.69 -5.07 -7.99
CA THR A 107 49.64 -5.82 -8.70
C THR A 107 49.00 -4.93 -9.75
N ASP A 108 49.12 -5.31 -11.03
CA ASP A 108 48.48 -4.58 -12.13
C ASP A 108 46.97 -4.82 -12.16
N CYS A 109 46.21 -3.81 -12.59
CA CYS A 109 44.77 -3.92 -12.78
C CYS A 109 44.37 -5.03 -13.75
N GLU A 110 45.23 -5.36 -14.73
CA GLU A 110 44.98 -6.43 -15.69
C GLU A 110 44.91 -7.82 -15.05
N ASN A 111 45.58 -8.01 -13.91
CA ASN A 111 45.57 -9.26 -13.15
C ASN A 111 44.33 -9.41 -12.26
N LEU A 112 43.48 -8.37 -12.20
CA LEU A 112 42.26 -8.35 -11.41
C LEU A 112 41.03 -8.49 -12.29
N PHE A 113 40.02 -9.18 -11.75
CA PHE A 113 38.69 -9.23 -12.33
C PHE A 113 37.89 -8.05 -11.76
N LEU A 114 37.66 -7.01 -12.55
CA LEU A 114 36.93 -5.81 -12.14
C LEU A 114 35.46 -5.88 -12.57
N THR A 115 34.55 -5.60 -11.64
CA THR A 115 33.11 -5.50 -11.90
C THR A 115 32.58 -4.09 -11.64
N ALA A 116 31.87 -3.52 -12.62
CA ALA A 116 31.18 -2.24 -12.49
C ALA A 116 29.68 -2.40 -12.68
N LYS A 117 28.89 -1.46 -12.13
CA LYS A 117 27.43 -1.47 -12.28
C LYS A 117 26.91 -0.10 -12.68
N LEU A 118 26.09 -0.07 -13.72
CA LEU A 118 25.37 1.11 -14.17
C LEU A 118 23.90 0.99 -13.84
N VAL A 119 23.31 2.13 -13.45
CA VAL A 119 21.88 2.23 -13.22
C VAL A 119 21.19 2.38 -14.58
N ALA A 120 20.15 1.59 -14.82
CA ALA A 120 19.27 1.74 -15.98
C ALA A 120 18.46 3.04 -15.84
N GLU A 121 18.79 4.03 -16.65
CA GLU A 121 18.19 5.37 -16.69
C GLU A 121 17.87 5.74 -18.14
N ASP A 122 16.99 6.72 -18.35
CA ASP A 122 16.64 7.18 -19.71
C ASP A 122 17.77 8.05 -20.33
N ASP A 123 18.71 8.56 -19.52
CA ASP A 123 19.88 9.34 -19.93
C ASP A 123 21.05 8.42 -20.37
N LEU A 124 21.01 7.99 -21.63
CA LEU A 124 21.97 7.05 -22.20
C LEU A 124 23.37 7.66 -22.39
N ASP A 125 23.45 8.95 -22.72
CA ASP A 125 24.72 9.65 -22.90
C ASP A 125 25.42 9.85 -21.56
N GLY A 126 24.67 10.22 -20.51
CA GLY A 126 25.18 10.25 -19.15
C GLY A 126 25.68 8.89 -18.65
N MET A 127 25.03 7.78 -19.05
CA MET A 127 25.52 6.44 -18.74
C MET A 127 26.87 6.14 -19.42
N LYS A 128 27.02 6.48 -20.70
CA LYS A 128 28.29 6.31 -21.44
C LYS A 128 29.41 7.16 -20.85
N GLN A 129 29.11 8.42 -20.50
CA GLN A 129 30.07 9.33 -19.88
C GLN A 129 30.55 8.79 -18.53
N LYS A 130 29.62 8.40 -17.64
CA LYS A 130 29.97 7.79 -16.34
C LYS A 130 30.89 6.58 -16.50
N PHE A 131 30.64 5.75 -17.52
CA PHE A 131 31.47 4.58 -17.82
C PHE A 131 32.85 4.97 -18.37
N ALA A 132 32.94 5.96 -19.25
CA ALA A 132 34.21 6.48 -19.75
C ALA A 132 35.05 7.10 -18.62
N ASP A 133 34.41 7.88 -17.73
CA ASP A 133 35.07 8.47 -16.56
C ASP A 133 35.64 7.38 -15.63
N LEU A 134 34.92 6.26 -15.47
CA LEU A 134 35.40 5.11 -14.71
C LEU A 134 36.68 4.51 -15.33
N LEU A 135 36.69 4.25 -16.64
CA LEU A 135 37.86 3.70 -17.33
C LEU A 135 39.07 4.65 -17.23
N ASN A 136 38.84 5.95 -17.40
CA ASN A 136 39.88 6.97 -17.26
C ASN A 136 40.46 7.02 -15.85
N CYS A 137 39.61 6.96 -14.82
CA CYS A 137 40.06 6.92 -13.43
C CYS A 137 40.79 5.61 -13.10
N LEU A 138 40.39 4.50 -13.73
CA LEU A 138 41.02 3.21 -13.52
C LEU A 138 42.35 3.06 -14.31
N HIS A 139 42.66 3.99 -15.21
CA HIS A 139 43.80 3.85 -16.15
C HIS A 139 43.79 2.51 -16.89
N THR A 140 42.59 2.01 -17.26
CA THR A 140 42.40 0.75 -17.97
C THR A 140 41.53 0.93 -19.21
N ASP A 141 41.86 0.23 -20.30
CA ASP A 141 41.06 0.28 -21.54
C ASP A 141 39.75 -0.53 -21.46
N HIS A 142 39.64 -1.45 -20.51
CA HIS A 142 38.49 -2.34 -20.38
C HIS A 142 38.21 -2.77 -18.95
N ILE A 143 36.99 -3.24 -18.68
CA ILE A 143 36.62 -3.96 -17.46
C ILE A 143 36.15 -5.39 -17.76
N ASN A 144 36.27 -6.29 -16.77
CA ASN A 144 35.94 -7.69 -16.98
C ASN A 144 34.41 -7.92 -17.00
N LEU A 145 33.65 -7.24 -16.15
CA LEU A 145 32.20 -7.45 -16.04
C LEU A 145 31.43 -6.14 -15.81
N LEU A 146 30.53 -5.80 -16.73
CA LEU A 146 29.56 -4.72 -16.57
C LEU A 146 28.20 -5.29 -16.22
N MET A 147 27.54 -4.74 -15.19
CA MET A 147 26.15 -5.07 -14.90
C MET A 147 25.20 -3.88 -15.02
N ILE A 148 24.03 -4.13 -15.59
CA ILE A 148 22.92 -3.17 -15.65
C ILE A 148 21.85 -3.54 -14.61
N GLY A 149 21.37 -2.57 -13.85
CA GLY A 149 20.32 -2.78 -12.85
C GLY A 149 19.63 -1.49 -12.42
N PHE A 150 18.67 -1.57 -11.50
CA PHE A 150 17.97 -0.39 -10.97
C PHE A 150 18.58 0.08 -9.63
N SER A 151 18.55 1.39 -9.36
CA SER A 151 19.15 2.03 -8.17
C SER A 151 18.50 1.59 -6.85
N GLU A 152 19.29 1.57 -5.76
CA GLU A 152 18.78 1.43 -4.39
C GLU A 152 17.86 2.60 -3.98
N CYS A 153 18.07 3.78 -4.57
CA CYS A 153 17.42 5.03 -4.15
C CYS A 153 15.96 5.14 -4.62
N GLY A 154 15.57 4.40 -5.66
CA GLY A 154 14.17 4.36 -6.14
C GLY A 154 13.17 3.73 -5.15
N ARG A 155 13.66 3.14 -4.04
CA ARG A 155 12.80 2.68 -2.93
C ARG A 155 12.47 3.79 -1.91
N ARG A 156 13.20 4.90 -1.85
CA ARG A 156 12.96 5.99 -0.90
C ARG A 156 12.00 7.07 -1.43
N ASP A 157 12.08 7.44 -2.71
CA ASP A 157 11.15 8.43 -3.30
C ASP A 157 9.69 7.95 -3.43
N ARG A 158 9.40 6.68 -3.10
CA ARG A 158 8.03 6.15 -2.94
C ARG A 158 7.60 5.94 -1.48
N GLN A 159 8.50 6.03 -0.50
CA GLN A 159 8.14 5.90 0.92
C GLN A 159 7.49 7.16 1.50
N ASP A 160 7.76 8.33 0.92
CA ASP A 160 7.14 9.58 1.38
C ASP A 160 5.71 9.81 0.82
N LYS A 161 5.22 8.89 -0.02
CA LYS A 161 3.83 8.88 -0.53
C LYS A 161 3.24 7.47 -0.65
N LYS A 162 3.17 6.72 0.46
CA LYS A 162 2.10 5.75 0.83
C LYS A 162 2.63 4.80 1.90
N GLY A 163 1.84 4.65 2.96
CA GLY A 163 2.20 3.90 4.17
C GLY A 163 2.56 2.42 3.95
N ILE A 164 3.49 1.97 4.79
CA ILE A 164 3.75 0.61 5.29
C ILE A 164 3.18 -0.53 4.42
N ILE A 165 3.98 -0.99 3.47
CA ILE A 165 3.78 -2.25 2.76
C ILE A 165 4.53 -3.36 3.52
N ASN A 166 3.87 -4.51 3.72
CA ASN A 166 4.44 -5.70 4.36
C ASN A 166 5.71 -6.17 3.65
N ASN A 167 6.83 -6.25 4.37
CA ASN A 167 8.19 -6.46 3.83
C ASN A 167 8.56 -7.92 3.51
N ASN A 168 7.65 -8.90 3.54
CA ASN A 168 8.03 -10.32 3.48
C ASN A 168 8.12 -10.95 2.08
N THR A 169 8.16 -10.14 1.02
CA THR A 169 8.23 -10.59 -0.37
C THR A 169 9.14 -9.66 -1.15
N MET A 170 10.13 -10.19 -1.89
CA MET A 170 10.42 -9.54 -3.18
C MET A 170 9.09 -9.57 -3.94
N PRO A 171 8.65 -8.45 -4.52
CA PRO A 171 7.30 -8.34 -5.05
C PRO A 171 7.13 -9.23 -6.29
N THR A 172 6.86 -10.52 -6.10
CA THR A 172 6.52 -11.42 -7.20
C THR A 172 5.20 -11.06 -7.87
N ASN A 173 4.42 -10.18 -7.25
CA ASN A 173 3.11 -9.75 -7.74
C ASN A 173 3.02 -8.26 -8.09
N ILE A 174 4.10 -7.49 -8.31
CA ILE A 174 3.89 -6.12 -8.85
C ILE A 174 3.22 -6.17 -10.23
N LEU A 175 3.39 -7.24 -11.00
CA LEU A 175 2.70 -7.39 -12.29
C LEU A 175 1.29 -7.98 -12.19
N GLU A 176 0.92 -8.63 -11.07
CA GLU A 176 -0.44 -9.18 -10.87
C GLU A 176 -1.31 -8.26 -10.03
N ASP A 177 -0.78 -7.62 -8.98
CA ASP A 177 -1.49 -6.59 -8.21
C ASP A 177 -1.67 -5.30 -9.03
N GLN A 178 -0.88 -5.08 -10.09
CA GLN A 178 -1.11 -3.98 -11.04
C GLN A 178 -2.00 -4.35 -12.23
N LEU A 179 -2.42 -5.62 -12.36
CA LEU A 179 -3.47 -5.99 -13.33
C LEU A 179 -4.88 -5.68 -12.81
N GLU A 180 -5.04 -5.45 -11.50
CA GLU A 180 -6.32 -5.01 -10.91
C GLU A 180 -6.52 -3.48 -10.92
N GLN A 181 -5.52 -2.71 -11.37
CA GLN A 181 -5.64 -1.27 -11.64
C GLN A 181 -5.58 -1.05 -13.16
N GLY A 182 -6.73 -0.82 -13.79
CA GLY A 182 -6.86 -0.66 -15.24
C GLY A 182 -5.86 0.33 -15.86
N GLN A 183 -5.53 0.13 -17.15
CA GLN A 183 -4.68 0.91 -18.07
C GLN A 183 -3.31 1.48 -17.57
N GLN A 184 -3.21 2.08 -16.38
CA GLN A 184 -1.99 2.66 -15.80
C GLN A 184 -0.97 1.63 -15.28
N GLY A 185 -1.40 0.44 -14.86
CA GLY A 185 -0.46 -0.63 -14.45
C GLY A 185 0.32 -1.23 -15.62
N ARG A 186 -0.34 -1.37 -16.78
CA ARG A 186 0.29 -1.89 -18.02
C ARG A 186 1.33 -0.92 -18.59
N THR A 187 1.12 0.39 -18.50
CA THR A 187 2.06 1.40 -19.01
C THR A 187 3.33 1.51 -18.17
N ALA A 188 3.25 1.34 -16.85
CA ALA A 188 4.42 1.36 -15.98
C ALA A 188 5.33 0.13 -16.19
N ALA A 189 4.76 -1.07 -16.32
CA ALA A 189 5.51 -2.29 -16.63
C ALA A 189 6.21 -2.23 -18.00
N ALA A 190 5.49 -1.75 -19.01
CA ALA A 190 6.05 -1.54 -20.36
C ALA A 190 7.19 -0.52 -20.34
N LYS A 191 7.09 0.55 -19.53
CA LYS A 191 8.14 1.54 -19.38
C LYS A 191 9.42 0.97 -18.76
N HIS A 192 9.31 0.10 -17.75
CA HIS A 192 10.52 -0.47 -17.10
C HIS A 192 11.31 -1.39 -18.02
N ILE A 193 10.64 -2.24 -18.81
CA ILE A 193 11.36 -3.08 -19.77
C ILE A 193 11.96 -2.24 -20.90
N ASP A 194 11.28 -1.18 -21.35
CA ASP A 194 11.81 -0.26 -22.36
C ASP A 194 13.10 0.44 -21.90
N THR A 195 13.10 1.03 -20.70
CA THR A 195 14.31 1.65 -20.12
C THR A 195 15.44 0.63 -19.93
N LEU A 196 15.13 -0.58 -19.43
CA LEU A 196 16.14 -1.63 -19.28
C LEU A 196 16.74 -2.06 -20.64
N MET A 197 15.91 -2.21 -21.67
CA MET A 197 16.36 -2.58 -23.02
C MET A 197 17.25 -1.49 -23.64
N LYS A 198 16.90 -0.21 -23.47
CA LYS A 198 17.73 0.91 -23.95
C LYS A 198 19.10 0.93 -23.27
N ALA A 199 19.13 0.80 -21.94
CA ALA A 199 20.37 0.71 -21.18
C ALA A 199 21.17 -0.55 -21.54
N TRP A 200 20.50 -1.67 -21.80
CA TRP A 200 21.14 -2.91 -22.25
C TRP A 200 21.80 -2.74 -23.61
N HIS A 201 21.15 -2.04 -24.55
CA HIS A 201 21.73 -1.78 -25.86
C HIS A 201 23.03 -0.96 -25.77
N VAL A 202 23.13 -0.02 -24.82
CA VAL A 202 24.38 0.69 -24.53
C VAL A 202 25.45 -0.29 -24.01
N ALA A 203 25.08 -1.22 -23.14
CA ALA A 203 26.01 -2.23 -22.64
C ALA A 203 26.49 -3.19 -23.75
N GLU A 204 25.61 -3.56 -24.68
CA GLU A 204 25.97 -4.33 -25.88
C GLU A 204 26.96 -3.58 -26.76
N GLN A 205 26.76 -2.27 -26.98
CA GLN A 205 27.72 -1.44 -27.72
C GLN A 205 29.09 -1.43 -27.05
N LEU A 206 29.15 -1.20 -25.73
CA LEU A 206 30.42 -1.19 -24.98
C LEU A 206 31.12 -2.56 -25.01
N TYR A 207 30.36 -3.65 -25.05
CA TYR A 207 30.90 -5.00 -25.22
C TYR A 207 31.48 -5.19 -26.63
N MET A 208 30.77 -4.76 -27.67
CA MET A 208 31.23 -4.85 -29.06
C MET A 208 32.44 -3.96 -29.34
N GLU A 209 32.57 -2.83 -28.63
CA GLU A 209 33.75 -1.95 -28.64
C GLU A 209 34.96 -2.55 -27.91
N GLY A 210 34.83 -3.71 -27.25
CA GLY A 210 35.91 -4.36 -26.50
C GLY A 210 36.21 -3.74 -25.13
N LYS A 211 35.45 -2.72 -24.71
CA LYS A 211 35.61 -2.04 -23.41
C LYS A 211 35.10 -2.89 -22.23
N VAL A 212 34.30 -3.91 -22.51
CA VAL A 212 33.76 -4.83 -21.51
C VAL A 212 33.89 -6.26 -21.98
N LYS A 213 34.44 -7.15 -21.14
CA LYS A 213 34.61 -8.56 -21.49
C LYS A 213 33.36 -9.42 -21.23
N ALA A 214 32.53 -9.09 -20.24
CA ALA A 214 31.28 -9.81 -19.94
C ALA A 214 30.15 -8.85 -19.52
N LEU A 215 28.92 -9.21 -19.88
CA LEU A 215 27.71 -8.49 -19.50
C LEU A 215 26.87 -9.27 -18.47
N GLY A 216 26.23 -8.57 -17.55
CA GLY A 216 25.30 -9.15 -16.58
C GLY A 216 24.18 -8.21 -16.17
N VAL A 217 23.18 -8.75 -15.48
CA VAL A 217 22.12 -7.95 -14.87
C VAL A 217 22.20 -8.02 -13.35
N SER A 218 21.83 -6.96 -12.66
CA SER A 218 21.79 -6.93 -11.20
C SER A 218 20.43 -6.47 -10.69
N ARG A 219 19.90 -7.14 -9.66
CA ARG A 219 18.65 -6.75 -8.97
C ARG A 219 17.42 -6.62 -9.87
N THR A 220 17.38 -7.41 -10.94
CA THR A 220 16.28 -7.47 -11.90
C THR A 220 15.32 -8.62 -11.56
N ASP A 221 14.01 -8.41 -11.71
CA ASP A 221 12.99 -9.44 -11.44
C ASP A 221 12.99 -10.57 -12.49
N ILE A 222 12.57 -11.77 -12.09
CA ILE A 222 12.47 -12.99 -12.94
C ILE A 222 11.78 -12.69 -14.29
N LYS A 223 10.65 -11.98 -14.27
CA LYS A 223 9.86 -11.64 -15.48
C LYS A 223 10.65 -10.73 -16.44
N LEU A 224 11.38 -9.74 -15.91
CA LEU A 224 12.20 -8.81 -16.71
C LEU A 224 13.45 -9.50 -17.27
N VAL A 225 14.11 -10.36 -16.49
CA VAL A 225 15.25 -11.14 -16.98
C VAL A 225 14.83 -12.08 -18.10
N LYS A 226 13.68 -12.73 -17.98
CA LYS A 226 13.12 -13.58 -19.04
C LYS A 226 12.88 -12.77 -20.32
N GLN A 227 12.23 -11.61 -20.22
CA GLN A 227 11.99 -10.73 -21.36
C GLN A 227 13.28 -10.17 -21.97
N LEU A 228 14.28 -9.86 -21.15
CA LEU A 228 15.58 -9.41 -21.62
C LEU A 228 16.29 -10.52 -22.40
N CYS A 229 16.32 -11.75 -21.88
CA CYS A 229 16.94 -12.89 -22.57
C CYS A 229 16.25 -13.24 -23.90
N GLU A 230 14.97 -12.93 -24.04
CA GLU A 230 14.19 -13.11 -25.27
C GLU A 230 14.47 -12.02 -26.33
N ARG A 231 14.87 -10.81 -25.92
CA ARG A 231 14.97 -9.63 -26.81
C ARG A 231 16.39 -9.13 -27.05
N ALA A 232 17.32 -9.40 -26.13
CA ALA A 232 18.70 -8.93 -26.21
C ALA A 232 19.45 -9.60 -27.36
N GLN A 233 20.30 -8.83 -28.04
CA GLN A 233 21.22 -9.37 -29.06
C GLN A 233 22.33 -10.19 -28.40
N ILE A 234 22.88 -9.67 -27.30
CA ILE A 234 23.84 -10.36 -26.44
C ILE A 234 23.14 -10.65 -25.12
N ARG A 235 22.89 -11.93 -24.86
CA ARG A 235 22.27 -12.36 -23.60
C ARG A 235 23.17 -12.02 -22.42
N PRO A 236 22.61 -11.71 -21.24
CA PRO A 236 23.41 -11.61 -20.02
C PRO A 236 24.17 -12.92 -19.79
N HIS A 237 25.40 -12.82 -19.28
CA HIS A 237 26.23 -13.98 -18.95
C HIS A 237 26.10 -14.38 -17.48
N CYS A 238 25.75 -13.40 -16.65
CA CYS A 238 25.52 -13.59 -15.23
C CYS A 238 24.35 -12.74 -14.73
N TRP A 239 23.81 -13.14 -13.58
CA TRP A 239 22.72 -12.43 -12.93
C TRP A 239 23.01 -12.29 -11.44
N GLN A 240 23.22 -11.06 -11.00
CA GLN A 240 23.45 -10.74 -9.59
C GLN A 240 22.16 -10.47 -8.83
N ILE A 241 22.01 -11.14 -7.70
CA ILE A 241 20.83 -11.08 -6.86
C ILE A 241 21.24 -10.88 -5.41
N ASP A 242 20.53 -9.96 -4.75
CA ASP A 242 20.62 -9.81 -3.30
C ASP A 242 19.79 -10.91 -2.66
N LEU A 243 20.44 -11.94 -2.13
CA LEU A 243 19.74 -13.05 -1.50
C LEU A 243 19.81 -12.97 0.02
N ALA A 244 18.63 -13.02 0.64
CA ALA A 244 18.49 -13.56 1.99
C ALA A 244 18.02 -15.02 1.87
N PRO A 245 18.65 -15.98 2.56
CA PRO A 245 18.22 -17.38 2.62
C PRO A 245 16.76 -17.70 3.01
N LEU A 246 15.94 -16.67 3.22
CA LEU A 246 14.51 -16.76 3.53
C LEU A 246 13.63 -16.22 2.38
N MET A 247 14.21 -15.96 1.20
CA MET A 247 13.45 -15.51 0.03
C MET A 247 12.68 -16.67 -0.60
N ALA A 248 11.36 -16.47 -0.77
CA ALA A 248 10.42 -17.50 -1.20
C ALA A 248 10.64 -18.02 -2.64
N ASN A 249 11.20 -17.20 -3.54
CA ASN A 249 11.32 -17.52 -4.97
C ASN A 249 12.77 -17.88 -5.36
N PHE A 250 13.57 -18.33 -4.40
CA PHE A 250 14.98 -18.60 -4.66
C PHE A 250 15.18 -19.76 -5.63
N ASP A 251 14.35 -20.80 -5.54
CA ASP A 251 14.43 -21.94 -6.45
C ASP A 251 14.03 -21.54 -7.88
N ASP A 252 12.98 -20.73 -8.05
CA ASP A 252 12.56 -20.21 -9.37
C ASP A 252 13.68 -19.40 -10.05
N VAL A 253 14.42 -18.62 -9.27
CA VAL A 253 15.59 -17.87 -9.73
C VAL A 253 16.67 -18.82 -10.24
N LEU A 254 16.98 -19.87 -9.46
CA LEU A 254 18.02 -20.83 -9.83
C LEU A 254 17.61 -21.69 -11.03
N GLU A 255 16.35 -22.07 -11.10
CA GLU A 255 15.77 -22.80 -12.22
C GLU A 255 15.82 -21.94 -13.49
N LEU A 256 15.42 -20.67 -13.43
CA LEU A 256 15.54 -19.75 -14.56
C LEU A 256 17.00 -19.52 -14.96
N SER A 257 17.90 -19.31 -14.00
CA SER A 257 19.34 -19.16 -14.27
C SER A 257 19.89 -20.37 -15.01
N LYS A 258 19.52 -21.59 -14.61
CA LYS A 258 19.91 -22.82 -15.32
C LYS A 258 19.32 -22.88 -16.72
N HIS A 259 18.01 -22.64 -16.87
CA HIS A 259 17.35 -22.66 -18.17
C HIS A 259 17.90 -21.64 -19.17
N GLN A 260 18.25 -20.44 -18.68
CA GLN A 260 18.78 -19.35 -19.49
C GLN A 260 20.31 -19.36 -19.58
N LYS A 261 20.98 -20.37 -18.99
CA LYS A 261 22.46 -20.49 -18.93
C LYS A 261 23.14 -19.26 -18.34
N LEU A 262 22.54 -18.64 -17.32
CA LEU A 262 23.07 -17.49 -16.59
C LEU A 262 23.82 -17.98 -15.35
N THR A 263 25.02 -17.44 -15.13
CA THR A 263 25.75 -17.70 -13.88
C THR A 263 25.15 -16.88 -12.73
N PRO A 264 24.61 -17.49 -11.65
CA PRO A 264 24.06 -16.73 -10.53
C PRO A 264 25.20 -16.14 -9.69
N ILE A 265 25.14 -14.84 -9.44
CA ILE A 265 26.05 -14.14 -8.53
C ILE A 265 25.25 -13.69 -7.32
N ILE A 266 25.53 -14.24 -6.15
CA ILE A 266 24.72 -14.02 -4.96
C ILE A 266 25.45 -13.09 -4.00
N ARG A 267 24.83 -11.94 -3.69
CA ARG A 267 25.30 -11.08 -2.61
C ARG A 267 24.86 -11.68 -1.26
N ALA A 268 25.79 -12.30 -0.56
CA ALA A 268 25.54 -13.00 0.70
C ALA A 268 25.61 -12.01 1.88
N ASN A 269 24.48 -11.71 2.50
CA ASN A 269 24.42 -10.91 3.72
C ASN A 269 24.12 -11.81 4.93
N ALA A 270 25.16 -12.37 5.56
CA ALA A 270 25.01 -13.19 6.77
C ALA A 270 24.30 -12.45 7.92
N MET A 271 24.46 -11.13 8.01
CA MET A 271 23.80 -10.25 9.01
C MET A 271 22.47 -9.63 8.50
N GLY A 272 22.24 -9.62 7.19
CA GLY A 272 21.09 -8.93 6.58
C GLY A 272 19.76 -9.68 6.66
N ALA A 273 19.79 -10.97 7.02
CA ALA A 273 18.58 -11.75 7.31
C ALA A 273 17.83 -11.23 8.56
N SER A 274 18.42 -10.36 9.38
CA SER A 274 17.84 -9.97 10.66
C SER A 274 16.64 -9.02 10.58
N SER A 275 16.40 -8.27 9.49
CA SER A 275 15.36 -7.22 9.51
C SER A 275 14.35 -7.20 8.35
N LYS A 276 14.60 -7.88 7.22
CA LYS A 276 13.78 -7.64 6.00
C LYS A 276 12.98 -8.82 5.46
N PHE A 277 13.32 -10.09 5.74
CA PHE A 277 12.65 -11.25 5.10
C PHE A 277 12.36 -12.40 6.08
N GLY A 278 11.22 -13.08 5.89
CA GLY A 278 10.78 -14.23 6.71
C GLY A 278 10.08 -13.85 8.02
N SER A 279 9.24 -14.75 8.54
CA SER A 279 8.60 -14.56 9.86
C SER A 279 9.65 -14.53 10.98
N GLN A 280 9.31 -13.94 12.13
CA GLN A 280 10.22 -13.93 13.30
C GLN A 280 10.65 -15.34 13.72
N GLN A 281 9.76 -16.32 13.59
CA GLN A 281 10.03 -17.72 13.87
C GLN A 281 10.98 -18.36 12.84
N GLN A 282 10.79 -18.05 11.55
CA GLN A 282 11.69 -18.51 10.48
C GLN A 282 13.09 -17.91 10.64
N ARG A 283 13.19 -16.63 11.02
CA ARG A 283 14.48 -15.99 11.33
C ARG A 283 15.16 -16.65 12.52
N GLY A 284 14.42 -16.95 13.59
CA GLY A 284 14.93 -17.68 14.74
C GLY A 284 15.47 -19.07 14.37
N PHE A 285 14.71 -19.83 13.59
CA PHE A 285 15.13 -21.15 13.12
C PHE A 285 16.35 -21.08 12.19
N TYR A 286 16.37 -20.14 11.23
CA TYR A 286 17.50 -19.89 10.34
C TYR A 286 18.79 -19.57 11.11
N HIS A 287 18.72 -18.64 12.06
CA HIS A 287 19.89 -18.28 12.87
C HIS A 287 20.35 -19.45 13.76
N THR A 288 19.43 -20.27 14.25
CA THR A 288 19.75 -21.46 15.06
C THR A 288 20.45 -22.51 14.20
N LEU A 289 19.90 -22.85 13.02
CA LEU A 289 20.48 -23.82 12.11
C LEU A 289 21.86 -23.37 11.60
N LEU A 290 22.02 -22.10 11.22
CA LEU A 290 23.35 -21.60 10.82
C LEU A 290 24.36 -21.64 11.95
N ARG A 291 23.94 -21.39 13.20
CA ARG A 291 24.82 -21.49 14.37
C ARG A 291 25.20 -22.95 14.65
N GLU A 292 24.25 -23.88 14.53
CA GLU A 292 24.53 -25.32 14.64
C GLU A 292 25.57 -25.76 13.60
N MET A 293 25.40 -25.35 12.34
CA MET A 293 26.33 -25.69 11.26
C MET A 293 27.69 -25.01 11.46
N ALA A 294 27.70 -23.74 11.87
CA ALA A 294 28.92 -23.00 12.22
C ALA A 294 29.74 -23.76 13.28
N ASN A 295 29.07 -24.21 14.35
CA ASN A 295 29.72 -25.00 15.39
C ASN A 295 30.20 -26.36 14.88
N LYS A 296 29.39 -27.08 14.08
CA LYS A 296 29.75 -28.40 13.53
C LYS A 296 30.99 -28.36 12.66
N TYR A 297 31.14 -27.33 11.83
CA TYR A 297 32.27 -27.19 10.91
C TYR A 297 33.43 -26.36 11.49
N ALA A 298 33.32 -25.86 12.73
CA ALA A 298 34.27 -24.92 13.34
C ALA A 298 34.53 -23.68 12.44
N LYS A 299 33.46 -23.14 11.86
CA LYS A 299 33.48 -22.01 10.92
C LYS A 299 32.49 -20.93 11.35
N SER A 300 32.67 -19.70 10.86
CA SER A 300 31.69 -18.64 11.09
C SER A 300 30.39 -18.90 10.30
N ALA A 301 29.26 -18.35 10.77
CA ALA A 301 27.99 -18.46 10.05
C ALA A 301 28.06 -17.87 8.62
N THR A 302 28.89 -16.84 8.42
CA THR A 302 29.17 -16.26 7.10
C THR A 302 29.92 -17.23 6.20
N GLN A 303 30.95 -17.91 6.71
CA GLN A 303 31.71 -18.91 5.96
C GLN A 303 30.83 -20.08 5.54
N VAL A 304 29.99 -20.59 6.45
CA VAL A 304 29.02 -21.66 6.14
C VAL A 304 28.05 -21.22 5.04
N LEU A 305 27.54 -19.99 5.12
CA LEU A 305 26.63 -19.45 4.10
C LEU A 305 27.32 -19.32 2.73
N CYS A 306 28.52 -18.75 2.69
CA CYS A 306 29.28 -18.59 1.44
C CYS A 306 29.66 -19.95 0.84
N ARG A 307 30.06 -20.92 1.68
CA ARG A 307 30.35 -22.29 1.23
C ARG A 307 29.12 -23.01 0.70
N TRP A 308 27.97 -22.82 1.34
CA TRP A 308 26.69 -23.35 0.89
C TRP A 308 26.28 -22.82 -0.49
N LEU A 309 26.52 -21.53 -0.77
CA LEU A 309 26.30 -20.94 -2.09
C LEU A 309 27.30 -21.48 -3.12
N TYR A 310 28.59 -21.49 -2.78
CA TYR A 310 29.66 -21.96 -3.67
C TYR A 310 29.46 -23.43 -4.11
N GLN A 311 29.12 -24.34 -3.19
CA GLN A 311 28.89 -25.77 -3.52
C GLN A 311 27.68 -26.02 -4.43
N ARG A 312 26.92 -24.98 -4.76
CA ARG A 312 25.78 -25.02 -5.69
C ARG A 312 26.08 -24.29 -7.00
N ASP A 313 27.37 -24.12 -7.31
CA ASP A 313 27.87 -23.47 -8.52
C ASP A 313 27.44 -22.00 -8.66
N MET A 314 27.36 -21.29 -7.54
CA MET A 314 27.07 -19.86 -7.49
C MET A 314 28.31 -19.06 -7.10
N ALA A 315 28.56 -17.94 -7.78
CA ALA A 315 29.57 -16.98 -7.33
C ALA A 315 29.03 -16.17 -6.16
N VAL A 316 29.88 -15.84 -5.19
CA VAL A 316 29.48 -15.22 -3.93
C VAL A 316 30.12 -13.85 -3.78
N VAL A 317 29.29 -12.84 -3.55
CA VAL A 317 29.73 -11.48 -3.22
C VAL A 317 29.62 -11.27 -1.72
N CYS A 318 30.76 -11.14 -1.07
CA CYS A 318 30.87 -10.92 0.38
C CYS A 318 30.92 -9.41 0.67
N SER A 319 29.99 -8.93 1.50
CA SER A 319 30.00 -7.55 1.97
C SER A 319 30.83 -7.42 3.25
N CYS A 320 31.87 -6.57 3.21
CA CYS A 320 32.78 -6.33 4.33
C CYS A 320 32.62 -4.92 4.91
N ALA A 321 32.64 -4.82 6.25
CA ALA A 321 32.60 -3.55 6.98
C ALA A 321 33.98 -3.11 7.49
N THR A 322 34.94 -4.04 7.62
CA THR A 322 36.25 -3.79 8.25
C THR A 322 37.29 -4.74 7.66
N ALA A 323 38.52 -4.26 7.45
CA ALA A 323 39.63 -5.03 6.90
C ALA A 323 39.91 -6.34 7.67
N ASN A 324 39.82 -6.33 9.01
CA ASN A 324 40.08 -7.50 9.84
C ASN A 324 39.14 -8.70 9.57
N ARG A 325 37.94 -8.46 9.02
CA ARG A 325 36.96 -9.53 8.72
C ARG A 325 37.17 -10.19 7.36
N ILE A 326 38.08 -9.67 6.55
CA ILE A 326 38.37 -10.22 5.22
C ILE A 326 39.05 -11.58 5.37
N GLY A 327 40.02 -11.70 6.28
CA GLY A 327 40.66 -12.98 6.62
C GLY A 327 39.65 -14.02 7.14
N ASP A 328 38.61 -13.59 7.85
CA ASP A 328 37.54 -14.49 8.30
C ASP A 328 36.60 -14.95 7.16
N GLN A 329 36.61 -14.29 6.00
CA GLN A 329 35.71 -14.57 4.87
C GLN A 329 36.39 -15.24 3.68
N THR A 330 37.72 -15.35 3.67
CA THR A 330 38.50 -16.01 2.61
C THR A 330 38.46 -17.53 2.68
N ASN A 331 38.54 -18.09 3.89
CA ASN A 331 38.76 -19.53 4.05
C ASN A 331 37.44 -20.33 4.06
N ILE A 332 36.74 -20.33 2.92
CA ILE A 332 35.50 -21.10 2.71
C ILE A 332 35.74 -22.43 1.98
N PHE A 333 36.94 -22.66 1.45
CA PHE A 333 37.21 -23.77 0.54
C PHE A 333 37.81 -25.01 1.21
N ASP A 334 38.30 -24.87 2.43
CA ASP A 334 38.97 -25.92 3.22
C ASP A 334 38.01 -26.92 3.90
N PHE A 335 36.69 -26.66 3.86
CA PHE A 335 35.67 -27.57 4.40
C PHE A 335 34.58 -27.83 3.37
N ARG A 336 33.87 -28.96 3.48
CA ARG A 336 32.75 -29.31 2.59
C ARG A 336 31.52 -29.61 3.42
N ILE A 337 30.41 -28.94 3.11
CA ILE A 337 29.12 -29.22 3.74
C ILE A 337 28.61 -30.56 3.22
N SER A 338 28.27 -31.44 4.15
CA SER A 338 27.77 -32.79 3.86
C SER A 338 26.46 -32.75 3.06
N PRO A 339 26.15 -33.76 2.23
CA PRO A 339 24.88 -33.81 1.49
C PRO A 339 23.63 -33.77 2.38
N GLU A 340 23.72 -34.24 3.61
CA GLU A 340 22.64 -34.17 4.59
C GLU A 340 22.43 -32.74 5.12
N ASP A 341 23.51 -32.06 5.50
CA ASP A 341 23.43 -30.67 5.96
C ASP A 341 23.03 -29.72 4.81
N MET A 342 23.47 -30.01 3.58
CA MET A 342 22.99 -29.30 2.38
C MET A 342 21.48 -29.45 2.21
N ARG A 343 20.92 -30.64 2.43
CA ARG A 343 19.44 -30.84 2.42
C ARG A 343 18.75 -30.05 3.52
N ARG A 344 19.31 -30.00 4.74
CA ARG A 344 18.77 -29.21 5.86
C ARG A 344 18.77 -27.71 5.54
N LEU A 345 19.88 -27.20 4.99
CA LEU A 345 19.99 -25.81 4.56
C LEU A 345 19.03 -25.51 3.39
N ASN A 346 18.88 -26.42 2.42
CA ASN A 346 17.90 -26.30 1.35
C ASN A 346 16.44 -26.45 1.84
N GLY A 347 16.21 -27.11 2.98
CA GLY A 347 14.91 -27.28 3.61
C GLY A 347 14.38 -26.02 4.31
N LEU A 348 15.24 -25.03 4.60
CA LEU A 348 14.84 -23.71 5.12
C LEU A 348 13.85 -22.98 4.19
N TYR A 349 13.89 -23.31 2.91
CA TYR A 349 13.12 -22.68 1.83
C TYR A 349 11.78 -23.34 1.59
N ASN A 350 11.67 -24.64 1.88
CA ASN A 350 10.56 -25.45 1.42
C ASN A 350 9.43 -25.46 2.45
N ARG A 351 8.32 -24.78 2.15
CA ARG A 351 7.09 -24.82 2.98
C ARG A 351 6.58 -26.25 3.25
N ASN A 352 6.98 -27.23 2.44
CA ASN A 352 6.38 -28.56 2.39
C ASN A 352 7.29 -29.74 2.83
N SER A 353 8.57 -29.54 3.16
CA SER A 353 9.50 -30.68 3.36
C SER A 353 10.36 -30.65 4.63
N ILE A 354 9.92 -29.96 5.69
CA ILE A 354 10.41 -30.28 7.04
C ILE A 354 9.58 -31.47 7.55
N PRO A 355 10.14 -32.68 7.70
CA PRO A 355 9.47 -33.77 8.41
C PRO A 355 9.56 -33.45 9.89
N SER A 356 8.47 -32.93 10.47
CA SER A 356 8.31 -32.82 11.92
C SER A 356 7.21 -33.79 12.36
N PRO A 357 7.42 -34.59 13.41
CA PRO A 357 6.38 -35.43 14.02
C PRO A 357 5.23 -34.62 14.66
N TYR A 358 5.21 -33.30 14.46
CA TYR A 358 4.11 -32.41 14.84
C TYR A 358 3.39 -31.83 13.62
N GLN A 359 3.01 -32.68 12.67
CA GLN A 359 1.88 -32.35 11.77
C GLN A 359 0.57 -32.41 12.58
N LEU A 360 0.31 -31.34 13.33
CA LEU A 360 -1.09 -30.96 13.56
C LEU A 360 -1.63 -30.48 12.21
N PRO A 361 -2.85 -30.89 11.81
CA PRO A 361 -3.42 -30.55 10.51
C PRO A 361 -3.33 -29.04 10.31
N GLN A 362 -2.81 -28.63 9.15
CA GLN A 362 -2.63 -27.22 8.75
C GLN A 362 -3.76 -26.37 9.31
N LYS A 363 -3.48 -25.67 10.42
CA LYS A 363 -4.34 -24.60 10.86
C LYS A 363 -4.08 -23.47 9.87
N ALA A 364 -4.93 -23.37 8.83
CA ALA A 364 -5.01 -22.22 7.94
C ALA A 364 -4.69 -20.95 8.73
N SER A 365 -3.86 -20.06 8.16
CA SER A 365 -3.37 -18.86 8.85
C SER A 365 -4.55 -18.18 9.54
N THR A 366 -4.32 -17.56 10.70
CA THR A 366 -5.41 -16.89 11.45
C THR A 366 -6.23 -15.94 10.55
N SER A 367 -5.61 -15.38 9.51
CA SER A 367 -6.28 -14.63 8.44
C SER A 367 -7.19 -15.49 7.53
N GLU A 368 -6.70 -16.62 7.00
CA GLU A 368 -7.47 -17.54 6.15
C GLU A 368 -8.66 -18.15 6.88
N ARG A 369 -8.49 -18.57 8.14
CA ARG A 369 -9.62 -19.09 8.95
C ARG A 369 -10.68 -18.06 9.23
N SER A 370 -10.25 -16.83 9.53
CA SER A 370 -11.18 -15.71 9.70
C SER A 370 -11.95 -15.46 8.40
N ARG A 371 -11.28 -15.54 7.24
CA ARG A 371 -11.94 -15.44 5.92
C ARG A 371 -12.92 -16.59 5.69
N HIS A 372 -12.53 -17.84 5.90
CA HIS A 372 -13.43 -19.00 5.75
C HIS A 372 -14.67 -18.89 6.65
N LEU A 373 -14.50 -18.46 7.91
CA LEU A 373 -15.62 -18.22 8.83
C LEU A 373 -16.55 -17.10 8.32
N ILE A 374 -16.01 -16.00 7.80
CA ILE A 374 -16.82 -14.92 7.20
C ILE A 374 -17.58 -15.43 5.97
N TYR A 375 -16.94 -16.20 5.08
CA TYR A 375 -17.60 -16.80 3.93
C TYR A 375 -18.70 -17.79 4.34
N ALA A 376 -18.47 -18.59 5.37
CA ALA A 376 -19.48 -19.49 5.93
C ALA A 376 -20.66 -18.72 6.56
N CYS A 377 -20.39 -17.61 7.26
CA CYS A 377 -21.42 -16.70 7.76
C CYS A 377 -22.24 -16.10 6.61
N ARG A 378 -21.57 -15.61 5.56
CA ARG A 378 -22.21 -15.07 4.36
C ARG A 378 -23.12 -16.10 3.72
N HIS A 379 -22.62 -17.30 3.47
CA HIS A 379 -23.41 -18.37 2.85
C HIS A 379 -24.63 -18.74 3.71
N SER A 380 -24.46 -18.83 5.03
CA SER A 380 -25.57 -19.11 5.94
C SER A 380 -26.61 -17.98 5.95
N ALA A 381 -26.17 -16.72 5.83
CA ALA A 381 -27.07 -15.56 5.74
C ALA A 381 -27.80 -15.49 4.38
N GLU A 382 -27.14 -15.85 3.28
CA GLU A 382 -27.75 -15.96 1.95
C GLU A 382 -28.85 -17.03 1.96
N LEU A 383 -28.57 -18.21 2.53
CA LEU A 383 -29.57 -19.27 2.71
C LEU A 383 -30.73 -18.83 3.62
N ALA A 384 -30.43 -18.14 4.73
CA ALA A 384 -31.48 -17.58 5.59
C ALA A 384 -32.37 -16.60 4.81
N LEU A 385 -31.80 -15.70 4.01
CA LEU A 385 -32.57 -14.79 3.18
C LEU A 385 -33.41 -15.52 2.13
N THR A 386 -32.86 -16.54 1.46
CA THR A 386 -33.64 -17.32 0.47
C THR A 386 -34.82 -18.03 1.10
N PHE A 387 -34.65 -18.66 2.27
CA PHE A 387 -35.76 -19.31 2.97
C PHE A 387 -36.74 -18.31 3.59
N ALA A 388 -36.29 -17.13 3.99
CA ALA A 388 -37.17 -16.06 4.42
C ALA A 388 -38.07 -15.57 3.27
N LEU A 389 -37.49 -15.32 2.08
CA LEU A 389 -38.24 -14.93 0.89
C LEU A 389 -39.18 -16.05 0.43
N LEU A 390 -38.70 -17.30 0.40
CA LEU A 390 -39.52 -18.46 0.04
C LEU A 390 -40.71 -18.62 1.00
N GLY A 391 -40.49 -18.44 2.31
CA GLY A 391 -41.54 -18.46 3.31
C GLY A 391 -42.57 -17.34 3.12
N ILE A 392 -42.13 -16.11 2.78
CA ILE A 392 -43.04 -15.02 2.43
C ILE A 392 -43.83 -15.34 1.16
N THR A 393 -43.20 -15.92 0.13
CA THR A 393 -43.90 -16.29 -1.11
C THR A 393 -44.95 -17.38 -0.88
N PHE A 394 -44.63 -18.42 -0.09
CA PHE A 394 -45.61 -19.45 0.25
C PHE A 394 -46.71 -18.91 1.16
N MET A 395 -46.41 -17.94 2.04
CA MET A 395 -47.43 -17.25 2.82
C MET A 395 -48.39 -16.46 1.91
N ILE A 396 -47.87 -15.73 0.91
CA ILE A 396 -48.71 -15.03 -0.07
C ILE A 396 -49.61 -16.03 -0.80
N LEU A 397 -49.05 -17.16 -1.28
CA LEU A 397 -49.80 -18.20 -1.97
C LEU A 397 -50.87 -18.84 -1.07
N ALA A 398 -50.54 -19.16 0.18
CA ALA A 398 -51.52 -19.70 1.15
C ALA A 398 -52.69 -18.74 1.33
N MET A 399 -52.42 -17.44 1.48
CA MET A 399 -53.47 -16.43 1.61
C MET A 399 -54.34 -16.31 0.35
N GLU A 400 -53.75 -16.29 -0.84
CA GLU A 400 -54.53 -16.24 -2.08
C GLU A 400 -55.38 -17.51 -2.29
N PHE A 401 -54.84 -18.70 -1.97
CA PHE A 401 -55.61 -19.96 -2.01
C PHE A 401 -56.73 -19.98 -0.96
N GLY A 402 -56.50 -19.39 0.20
CA GLY A 402 -57.53 -19.15 1.22
C GLY A 402 -58.66 -18.27 0.70
N PHE A 403 -58.34 -17.14 0.05
CA PHE A 403 -59.34 -16.28 -0.58
C PHE A 403 -60.11 -16.97 -1.72
N ALA A 404 -59.44 -17.82 -2.49
CA ALA A 404 -60.06 -18.64 -3.54
C ALA A 404 -60.83 -19.87 -3.01
N LYS A 405 -60.86 -20.10 -1.69
CA LYS A 405 -61.48 -21.26 -1.01
C LYS A 405 -60.94 -22.62 -1.47
N TRP A 406 -59.66 -22.70 -1.85
CA TRP A 406 -58.99 -23.93 -2.26
C TRP A 406 -58.35 -24.64 -1.06
N SER A 407 -59.17 -25.33 -0.26
CA SER A 407 -58.79 -25.88 1.05
C SER A 407 -57.55 -26.79 1.05
N LYS A 408 -57.42 -27.71 0.08
CA LYS A 408 -56.26 -28.63 -0.01
C LYS A 408 -54.95 -27.92 -0.34
N LEU A 409 -54.99 -26.90 -1.19
CA LEU A 409 -53.79 -26.15 -1.60
C LEU A 409 -53.37 -25.12 -0.54
N ASP A 410 -54.33 -24.52 0.17
CA ASP A 410 -54.05 -23.67 1.34
C ASP A 410 -53.32 -24.48 2.43
N GLU A 411 -53.82 -25.67 2.79
CA GLU A 411 -53.19 -26.52 3.81
C GLU A 411 -51.78 -26.94 3.42
N LEU A 412 -51.56 -27.30 2.15
CA LEU A 412 -50.22 -27.63 1.62
C LEU A 412 -49.27 -26.43 1.65
N ALA A 413 -49.76 -25.23 1.27
CA ALA A 413 -48.97 -24.01 1.32
C ALA A 413 -48.60 -23.61 2.76
N ARG A 414 -49.51 -23.76 3.73
CA ARG A 414 -49.22 -23.53 5.16
C ARG A 414 -48.20 -24.52 5.72
N CYS A 415 -48.25 -25.79 5.29
CA CYS A 415 -47.21 -26.77 5.61
C CYS A 415 -45.84 -26.37 5.03
N ALA A 416 -45.81 -25.86 3.79
CA ALA A 416 -44.58 -25.34 3.18
C ALA A 416 -44.03 -24.10 3.93
N VAL A 417 -44.90 -23.21 4.43
CA VAL A 417 -44.50 -22.08 5.29
C VAL A 417 -43.85 -22.58 6.59
N ALA A 418 -44.41 -23.60 7.23
CA ALA A 418 -43.84 -24.19 8.45
C ALA A 418 -42.46 -24.83 8.18
N ALA A 419 -42.34 -25.61 7.10
CA ALA A 419 -41.08 -26.27 6.72
C ALA A 419 -39.96 -25.26 6.39
N THR A 420 -40.28 -24.23 5.60
CA THR A 420 -39.32 -23.16 5.26
C THR A 420 -38.93 -22.32 6.47
N THR A 421 -39.84 -22.13 7.42
CA THR A 421 -39.55 -21.44 8.69
C THR A 421 -38.63 -22.27 9.60
N ALA A 422 -38.84 -23.58 9.69
CA ALA A 422 -37.94 -24.47 10.42
C ALA A 422 -36.51 -24.43 9.85
N ALA A 423 -36.38 -24.46 8.51
CA ALA A 423 -35.09 -24.29 7.83
C ALA A 423 -34.47 -22.91 8.13
N LEU A 424 -35.25 -21.83 8.05
CA LEU A 424 -34.82 -20.47 8.38
C LEU A 424 -34.26 -20.35 9.80
N LEU A 425 -34.94 -20.94 10.79
CA LEU A 425 -34.48 -20.98 12.18
C LEU A 425 -33.15 -21.73 12.30
N GLY A 426 -33.01 -22.87 11.63
CA GLY A 426 -31.75 -23.63 11.56
C GLY A 426 -30.59 -22.80 10.99
N PHE A 427 -30.81 -22.09 9.88
CA PHE A 427 -29.78 -21.23 9.29
C PHE A 427 -29.48 -19.99 10.14
N THR A 428 -30.48 -19.44 10.83
CA THR A 428 -30.31 -18.32 11.78
C THR A 428 -29.42 -18.73 12.95
N VAL A 429 -29.67 -19.89 13.55
CA VAL A 429 -28.82 -20.45 14.62
C VAL A 429 -27.41 -20.72 14.09
N ARG A 430 -27.29 -21.35 12.92
CA ARG A 430 -25.99 -21.62 12.27
C ARG A 430 -25.20 -20.33 12.04
N TYR A 431 -25.84 -19.27 11.55
CA TYR A 431 -25.22 -17.96 11.36
C TYR A 431 -24.64 -17.41 12.66
N HIS A 432 -25.42 -17.40 13.75
CA HIS A 432 -24.98 -16.88 15.04
C HIS A 432 -23.85 -17.71 15.67
N VAL A 433 -23.87 -19.03 15.49
CA VAL A 433 -22.76 -19.91 15.90
C VAL A 433 -21.49 -19.59 15.14
N LEU A 434 -21.56 -19.43 13.81
CA LEU A 434 -20.40 -19.09 12.98
C LEU A 434 -19.89 -17.68 13.29
N HIS A 435 -20.79 -16.72 13.52
CA HIS A 435 -20.45 -15.35 13.87
C HIS A 435 -19.77 -15.26 15.24
N THR A 436 -20.25 -16.04 16.22
CA THR A 436 -19.60 -16.16 17.54
C THR A 436 -18.21 -16.79 17.41
N LYS A 437 -18.06 -17.86 16.61
CA LYS A 437 -16.76 -18.47 16.32
C LYS A 437 -15.79 -17.49 15.65
N TYR A 438 -16.28 -16.66 14.73
CA TYR A 438 -15.49 -15.59 14.12
C TYR A 438 -15.02 -14.56 15.17
N HIS A 439 -15.92 -14.09 16.04
CA HIS A 439 -15.57 -13.15 17.11
C HIS A 439 -14.54 -13.72 18.10
N MET A 440 -14.72 -14.98 18.51
CA MET A 440 -13.75 -15.68 19.36
C MET A 440 -12.38 -15.72 18.69
N HIS A 441 -12.34 -16.01 17.39
CA HIS A 441 -11.10 -16.14 16.65
C HIS A 441 -10.37 -14.81 16.45
N VAL A 442 -11.08 -13.73 16.09
CA VAL A 442 -10.49 -12.39 15.91
C VAL A 442 -9.97 -11.81 17.23
N ASN A 443 -10.68 -12.08 18.33
CA ASN A 443 -10.32 -11.56 19.65
C ASN A 443 -9.47 -12.53 20.48
N ALA A 444 -9.02 -13.65 19.91
CA ALA A 444 -8.25 -14.70 20.60
C ALA A 444 -8.90 -15.21 21.91
N ILE A 445 -10.23 -15.29 21.96
CA ILE A 445 -10.99 -15.76 23.12
C ILE A 445 -11.18 -17.28 23.02
N GLY A 446 -10.67 -18.03 24.00
CA GLY A 446 -10.80 -19.50 24.05
C GLY A 446 -12.19 -20.02 24.45
N CYS A 447 -12.97 -19.22 25.21
CA CYS A 447 -14.27 -19.63 25.74
C CYS A 447 -15.44 -18.89 25.05
N TRP A 448 -16.41 -19.63 24.52
CA TRP A 448 -17.58 -19.04 23.84
C TRP A 448 -18.48 -18.23 24.80
N ARG A 449 -18.53 -18.60 26.08
CA ARG A 449 -19.30 -17.90 27.12
C ARG A 449 -18.82 -16.47 27.31
N SER A 450 -17.51 -16.23 27.21
CA SER A 450 -16.91 -14.89 27.34
C SER A 450 -17.08 -14.05 26.07
N ALA A 451 -17.27 -14.69 24.91
CA ALA A 451 -17.49 -14.01 23.64
C ALA A 451 -18.94 -13.52 23.45
N LEU A 452 -19.91 -14.07 24.19
CA LEU A 452 -21.34 -13.76 24.07
C LEU A 452 -21.81 -12.80 25.18
N HIS A 453 -21.89 -11.51 24.84
CA HIS A 453 -22.43 -10.50 25.75
C HIS A 453 -23.95 -10.66 25.96
N VAL A 454 -24.48 -10.16 27.09
CA VAL A 454 -25.93 -10.19 27.39
C VAL A 454 -26.75 -9.55 26.27
N ARG A 455 -26.28 -8.41 25.75
CA ARG A 455 -26.91 -7.72 24.62
C ARG A 455 -26.99 -8.60 23.35
N GLN A 456 -25.94 -9.35 23.04
CA GLN A 456 -25.93 -10.26 21.89
C GLN A 456 -26.89 -11.43 22.10
N ARG A 457 -26.96 -11.99 23.32
CA ARG A 457 -27.93 -13.04 23.65
C ARG A 457 -29.37 -12.57 23.48
N LEU A 458 -29.70 -11.37 23.95
CA LEU A 458 -31.02 -10.76 23.77
C LEU A 458 -31.33 -10.51 22.29
N GLN A 459 -30.35 -10.07 21.51
CA GLN A 459 -30.51 -9.88 20.07
C GLN A 459 -30.76 -11.20 19.33
N VAL A 460 -30.01 -12.26 19.64
CA VAL A 460 -30.21 -13.59 19.06
C VAL A 460 -31.61 -14.11 19.39
N LEU A 461 -32.03 -13.98 20.65
CA LEU A 461 -33.37 -14.38 21.08
C LEU A 461 -34.46 -13.63 20.31
N LEU A 462 -34.33 -12.31 20.18
CA LEU A 462 -35.28 -11.49 19.42
C LEU A 462 -35.34 -11.89 17.95
N GLU A 463 -34.18 -12.15 17.33
CA GLU A 463 -34.11 -12.58 15.92
C GLU A 463 -34.76 -13.96 15.72
N LEU A 464 -34.58 -14.89 16.67
CA LEU A 464 -35.24 -16.19 16.63
C LEU A 464 -36.75 -16.06 16.82
N ILE A 465 -37.22 -15.19 17.73
CA ILE A 465 -38.65 -14.89 17.89
C ILE A 465 -39.22 -14.34 16.58
N VAL A 466 -38.59 -13.32 15.99
CA VAL A 466 -39.05 -12.73 14.72
C VAL A 466 -39.09 -13.77 13.59
N CYS A 467 -38.13 -14.69 13.53
CA CYS A 467 -38.13 -15.75 12.53
C CYS A 467 -39.14 -16.85 12.84
N ALA A 468 -39.52 -17.08 14.11
CA ALA A 468 -40.47 -18.10 14.52
C ALA A 468 -41.94 -17.64 14.40
N LEU A 469 -42.19 -16.33 14.32
CA LEU A 469 -43.53 -15.79 14.08
C LEU A 469 -44.04 -16.26 12.70
N THR A 470 -45.01 -17.17 12.71
CA THR A 470 -45.74 -17.70 11.54
C THR A 470 -47.19 -17.98 11.89
N PRO A 471 -48.11 -17.88 10.92
CA PRO A 471 -49.39 -18.56 11.01
C PRO A 471 -49.16 -20.08 10.92
N VAL A 472 -49.18 -20.78 12.06
CA VAL A 472 -49.02 -22.25 12.12
C VAL A 472 -50.38 -22.91 11.95
N PRO A 473 -50.53 -23.98 11.14
CA PRO A 473 -51.81 -24.67 10.95
C PRO A 473 -52.46 -25.21 12.24
N LEU A 474 -51.70 -25.44 13.31
CA LEU A 474 -52.22 -25.93 14.61
C LEU A 474 -52.77 -24.83 15.54
N LEU A 475 -52.46 -23.55 15.31
CA LEU A 475 -52.88 -22.45 16.17
C LEU A 475 -54.01 -21.68 15.49
N ARG A 476 -55.27 -21.94 15.90
CA ARG A 476 -56.41 -21.09 15.51
C ARG A 476 -56.27 -19.75 16.21
N PHE A 477 -55.98 -18.70 15.44
CA PHE A 477 -55.96 -17.34 15.95
C PHE A 477 -57.39 -16.80 16.05
N PRO A 478 -57.69 -15.95 17.05
CA PRO A 478 -58.95 -15.20 17.08
C PRO A 478 -59.10 -14.35 15.81
N SER A 479 -60.34 -14.00 15.45
CA SER A 479 -60.69 -13.26 14.23
C SER A 479 -59.78 -12.02 14.04
N GLY A 480 -59.04 -11.98 12.92
CA GLY A 480 -58.08 -10.92 12.60
C GLY A 480 -56.62 -11.17 13.05
N GLY A 481 -56.36 -12.13 13.94
CA GLY A 481 -55.01 -12.47 14.39
C GLY A 481 -54.13 -13.12 13.32
N GLU A 482 -54.73 -13.86 12.37
CA GLU A 482 -53.99 -14.49 11.27
C GLU A 482 -53.39 -13.44 10.31
N ALA A 483 -54.16 -12.41 9.94
CA ALA A 483 -53.69 -11.33 9.09
C ALA A 483 -52.51 -10.57 9.71
N PHE A 484 -52.57 -10.33 11.02
CA PHE A 484 -51.48 -9.70 11.77
C PHE A 484 -50.22 -10.59 11.82
N ALA A 485 -50.38 -11.90 12.06
CA ALA A 485 -49.26 -12.85 12.04
C ALA A 485 -48.59 -12.93 10.65
N CYS A 486 -49.38 -12.91 9.57
CA CYS A 486 -48.88 -12.82 8.20
C CYS A 486 -48.13 -11.50 7.94
N ALA A 487 -48.65 -10.37 8.43
CA ALA A 487 -47.97 -9.07 8.32
C ALA A 487 -46.60 -9.08 9.03
N LEU A 488 -46.50 -9.73 10.20
CA LEU A 488 -45.24 -9.87 10.94
C LEU A 488 -44.19 -10.72 10.22
N MET A 489 -44.58 -11.60 9.28
CA MET A 489 -43.60 -12.35 8.48
C MET A 489 -42.75 -11.45 7.58
N PHE A 490 -43.24 -10.28 7.18
CA PHE A 490 -42.44 -9.31 6.42
C PHE A 490 -41.30 -8.70 7.24
N LEU A 491 -41.33 -8.77 8.59
CA LEU A 491 -40.20 -8.36 9.42
C LEU A 491 -38.93 -9.15 9.09
N ARG A 492 -39.05 -10.38 8.55
CA ARG A 492 -37.93 -11.24 8.12
C ARG A 492 -37.05 -10.59 7.03
N LEU A 493 -37.53 -9.55 6.34
CA LEU A 493 -36.74 -8.77 5.38
C LEU A 493 -35.54 -8.06 6.02
N TYR A 494 -35.41 -8.03 7.36
CA TYR A 494 -34.20 -7.55 8.04
C TYR A 494 -32.91 -8.32 7.64
N TRP A 495 -33.04 -9.53 7.10
CA TRP A 495 -31.91 -10.30 6.54
C TRP A 495 -31.30 -9.62 5.30
N LEU A 496 -32.07 -8.86 4.54
CA LEU A 496 -31.61 -8.21 3.30
C LEU A 496 -30.42 -7.25 3.55
N PRO A 497 -30.50 -6.23 4.43
CA PRO A 497 -29.36 -5.35 4.70
C PRO A 497 -28.17 -6.09 5.33
N ARG A 498 -28.40 -7.20 6.04
CA ARG A 498 -27.32 -8.04 6.60
C ARG A 498 -26.57 -8.79 5.51
N VAL A 499 -27.27 -9.41 4.56
CA VAL A 499 -26.65 -10.10 3.41
C VAL A 499 -25.90 -9.09 2.53
N LEU A 500 -26.51 -7.93 2.28
CA LEU A 500 -25.89 -6.85 1.51
C LEU A 500 -24.58 -6.38 2.14
N HIS A 501 -24.56 -6.25 3.47
CA HIS A 501 -23.35 -5.94 4.24
C HIS A 501 -22.29 -7.05 4.13
N LEU A 502 -22.65 -8.33 4.31
CA LEU A 502 -21.73 -9.47 4.24
C LEU A 502 -21.18 -9.73 2.83
N ARG A 503 -21.93 -9.36 1.79
CA ARG A 503 -21.50 -9.45 0.38
C ARG A 503 -20.60 -8.29 -0.03
N SER A 504 -20.64 -7.19 0.71
CA SER A 504 -19.80 -6.03 0.42
C SER A 504 -18.31 -6.37 0.55
N ARG A 505 -17.49 -5.78 -0.33
CA ARG A 505 -16.03 -5.88 -0.24
C ARG A 505 -15.49 -5.26 1.05
N LEU A 506 -16.20 -4.29 1.62
CA LEU A 506 -15.84 -3.61 2.87
C LEU A 506 -15.72 -4.58 4.06
N CYS A 507 -16.51 -5.65 4.08
CA CYS A 507 -16.51 -6.65 5.15
C CYS A 507 -15.58 -7.85 4.90
N THR A 508 -15.17 -8.06 3.65
CA THR A 508 -14.34 -9.21 3.26
C THR A 508 -12.87 -8.80 3.11
N ASP A 509 -12.62 -7.57 2.68
CA ASP A 509 -11.28 -7.03 2.49
C ASP A 509 -10.64 -6.61 3.83
N ALA A 510 -9.41 -7.08 4.04
CA ALA A 510 -8.62 -6.74 5.22
C ALA A 510 -8.12 -5.28 5.17
N ALA A 511 -7.85 -4.75 3.98
CA ALA A 511 -7.40 -3.36 3.82
C ALA A 511 -8.51 -2.38 4.23
N ALA A 512 -9.74 -2.61 3.74
CA ALA A 512 -10.91 -1.83 4.13
C ALA A 512 -11.15 -1.86 5.65
N LYS A 513 -11.05 -3.04 6.28
CA LYS A 513 -11.15 -3.18 7.74
C LYS A 513 -10.03 -2.47 8.50
N SER A 514 -8.81 -2.49 7.97
CA SER A 514 -7.68 -1.78 8.58
C SER A 514 -7.89 -0.27 8.54
N ILE A 515 -8.33 0.27 7.41
CA ILE A 515 -8.64 1.71 7.27
C ILE A 515 -9.80 2.11 8.18
N ALA A 516 -10.84 1.28 8.28
CA ALA A 516 -11.94 1.50 9.20
C ALA A 516 -11.48 1.46 10.66
N GLY A 517 -10.60 0.53 11.02
CA GLY A 517 -9.99 0.42 12.35
C GLY A 517 -9.14 1.62 12.73
N LEU A 518 -8.30 2.11 11.80
CA LEU A 518 -7.47 3.32 11.98
C LEU A 518 -8.33 4.56 12.26
N ASN A 519 -9.47 4.67 11.58
CA ASN A 519 -10.42 5.76 11.77
C ASN A 519 -11.45 5.48 12.89
N ARG A 520 -11.33 4.37 13.62
CA ARG A 520 -12.27 3.92 14.66
C ARG A 520 -13.73 3.84 14.18
N VAL A 521 -13.94 3.57 12.90
CA VAL A 521 -15.27 3.40 12.29
C VAL A 521 -15.67 1.93 12.36
N LYS A 522 -16.82 1.65 12.96
CA LYS A 522 -17.41 0.31 12.94
C LYS A 522 -18.10 0.07 11.59
N THR A 523 -17.67 -0.97 10.88
CA THR A 523 -18.31 -1.42 9.64
C THR A 523 -19.60 -2.16 10.00
N ASP A 524 -20.66 -1.43 10.30
CA ASP A 524 -21.99 -1.98 10.61
C ASP A 524 -22.92 -1.91 9.38
N THR A 525 -24.07 -2.59 9.45
CA THR A 525 -25.12 -2.51 8.41
C THR A 525 -25.62 -1.08 8.18
N ARG A 526 -25.64 -0.25 9.23
CA ARG A 526 -26.00 1.18 9.16
C ARG A 526 -25.01 1.98 8.34
N PHE A 527 -23.71 1.71 8.51
CA PHE A 527 -22.66 2.34 7.70
C PHE A 527 -22.81 1.96 6.23
N MET A 528 -23.10 0.68 5.96
CA MET A 528 -23.33 0.19 4.60
C MET A 528 -24.51 0.88 3.91
N LEU A 529 -25.66 0.98 4.60
CA LEU A 529 -26.85 1.65 4.06
C LEU A 529 -26.57 3.14 3.76
N LYS A 530 -25.86 3.84 4.66
CA LYS A 530 -25.42 5.22 4.43
C LYS A 530 -24.50 5.32 3.22
N LEU A 531 -23.57 4.38 3.06
CA LEU A 531 -22.64 4.35 1.92
C LEU A 531 -23.36 4.12 0.59
N MET A 532 -24.35 3.23 0.54
CA MET A 532 -25.14 2.99 -0.68
C MET A 532 -25.98 4.20 -1.07
N LEU A 533 -26.60 4.85 -0.08
CA LEU A 533 -27.32 6.10 -0.29
C LEU A 533 -26.39 7.22 -0.80
N PHE A 534 -25.16 7.28 -0.32
CA PHE A 534 -24.17 8.26 -0.77
C PHE A 534 -23.66 8.00 -2.19
N LEU A 535 -23.34 6.76 -2.53
CA LEU A 535 -22.79 6.39 -3.84
C LEU A 535 -23.85 6.38 -4.95
N HIS A 536 -25.03 5.82 -4.67
CA HIS A 536 -26.11 5.65 -5.64
C HIS A 536 -27.47 6.02 -5.02
N PRO A 537 -27.72 7.31 -4.74
CA PRO A 537 -28.93 7.75 -4.04
C PRO A 537 -30.23 7.44 -4.81
N GLY A 538 -30.25 7.72 -6.12
CA GLY A 538 -31.43 7.53 -6.96
C GLY A 538 -31.91 6.08 -7.03
N PRO A 539 -31.07 5.13 -7.51
CA PRO A 539 -31.44 3.72 -7.59
C PRO A 539 -31.80 3.11 -6.23
N THR A 540 -31.06 3.44 -5.17
CA THR A 540 -31.31 2.91 -3.82
C THR A 540 -32.67 3.35 -3.29
N LEU A 541 -32.99 4.64 -3.45
CA LEU A 541 -34.24 5.20 -2.95
C LEU A 541 -35.46 4.77 -3.78
N SER A 542 -35.32 4.75 -5.11
CA SER A 542 -36.37 4.27 -6.01
C SER A 542 -36.71 2.80 -5.75
N THR A 543 -35.69 1.95 -5.57
CA THR A 543 -35.91 0.53 -5.22
C THR A 543 -36.62 0.39 -3.88
N PHE A 544 -36.21 1.17 -2.86
CA PHE A 544 -36.87 1.15 -1.55
C PHE A 544 -38.35 1.56 -1.64
N VAL A 545 -38.67 2.66 -2.32
CA VAL A 545 -40.04 3.15 -2.48
C VAL A 545 -40.91 2.12 -3.21
N PHE A 546 -40.43 1.57 -4.32
CA PHE A 546 -41.17 0.58 -5.09
C PHE A 546 -41.43 -0.70 -4.26
N CYS A 547 -40.41 -1.24 -3.58
CA CYS A 547 -40.59 -2.40 -2.70
C CYS A 547 -41.54 -2.10 -1.54
N PHE A 548 -41.45 -0.91 -0.94
CA PHE A 548 -42.32 -0.49 0.15
C PHE A 548 -43.78 -0.39 -0.30
N TRP A 549 -44.06 0.13 -1.50
CA TRP A 549 -45.40 0.18 -2.06
C TRP A 549 -45.98 -1.22 -2.28
N LEU A 550 -45.23 -2.15 -2.89
CA LEU A 550 -45.71 -3.51 -3.14
C LEU A 550 -45.99 -4.26 -1.83
N VAL A 551 -45.05 -4.23 -0.88
CA VAL A 551 -45.20 -4.92 0.41
C VAL A 551 -46.29 -4.27 1.25
N GLY A 552 -46.30 -2.93 1.34
CA GLY A 552 -47.29 -2.19 2.12
C GLY A 552 -48.71 -2.34 1.58
N ALA A 553 -48.88 -2.38 0.25
CA ALA A 553 -50.18 -2.62 -0.38
C ALA A 553 -50.71 -4.01 -0.04
N TYR A 554 -49.84 -5.02 -0.07
CA TYR A 554 -50.22 -6.37 0.30
C TYR A 554 -50.58 -6.49 1.78
N ILE A 555 -49.80 -5.89 2.69
CA ILE A 555 -50.11 -5.85 4.13
C ILE A 555 -51.44 -5.12 4.39
N LEU A 556 -51.69 -4.02 3.70
CA LEU A 556 -52.95 -3.28 3.82
C LEU A 556 -54.14 -4.13 3.37
N ARG A 557 -54.01 -4.87 2.26
CA ARG A 557 -55.02 -5.82 1.79
C ARG A 557 -55.28 -6.92 2.82
N LEU A 558 -54.24 -7.46 3.46
CA LEU A 558 -54.37 -8.47 4.51
C LEU A 558 -55.10 -7.91 5.75
N CYS A 559 -54.79 -6.69 6.18
CA CYS A 559 -55.47 -6.06 7.32
C CYS A 559 -56.98 -5.88 7.05
N GLU A 560 -57.37 -5.56 5.82
CA GLU A 560 -58.75 -5.23 5.43
C GLU A 560 -59.55 -6.41 4.89
N SER A 561 -58.98 -7.63 4.89
CA SER A 561 -59.57 -8.80 4.22
C SER A 561 -60.83 -9.36 4.88
N ASN A 562 -61.10 -9.02 6.14
CA ASN A 562 -62.21 -9.58 6.92
C ASN A 562 -63.53 -8.80 6.78
N ILE A 563 -63.61 -7.84 5.85
CA ILE A 563 -64.78 -6.99 5.62
C ILE A 563 -65.38 -7.35 4.26
N GLU A 564 -66.63 -7.83 4.25
CA GLU A 564 -67.28 -8.43 3.06
C GLU A 564 -67.59 -7.42 1.93
N ASP A 565 -67.61 -6.10 2.20
CA ASP A 565 -67.95 -5.05 1.22
C ASP A 565 -66.82 -4.04 0.93
N ASN A 566 -65.56 -4.43 1.18
CA ASN A 566 -64.43 -3.51 1.09
C ASN A 566 -63.90 -3.35 -0.35
N LYS A 567 -63.97 -2.14 -0.91
CA LYS A 567 -63.32 -1.78 -2.20
C LYS A 567 -61.80 -2.03 -2.20
N LEU A 568 -61.19 -2.19 -1.02
CA LEU A 568 -59.77 -2.49 -0.82
C LEU A 568 -59.39 -3.97 -1.02
N LEU A 569 -60.35 -4.86 -1.32
CA LEU A 569 -60.04 -6.28 -1.56
C LEU A 569 -59.16 -6.49 -2.81
N THR A 570 -59.23 -5.58 -3.78
CA THR A 570 -58.43 -5.61 -5.01
C THR A 570 -57.02 -5.04 -4.77
N TYR A 571 -55.98 -5.75 -5.22
CA TYR A 571 -54.58 -5.32 -5.07
C TYR A 571 -54.28 -3.95 -5.73
N TYR A 572 -54.92 -3.65 -6.86
CA TYR A 572 -54.76 -2.35 -7.53
C TYR A 572 -55.24 -1.18 -6.67
N ASN A 573 -56.35 -1.35 -5.94
CA ASN A 573 -56.93 -0.30 -5.11
C ASN A 573 -56.09 -0.05 -3.85
N THR A 574 -55.54 -1.11 -3.25
CA THR A 574 -54.59 -0.99 -2.13
C THR A 574 -53.26 -0.39 -2.56
N LEU A 575 -52.77 -0.72 -3.76
CA LEU A 575 -51.57 -0.10 -4.33
C LEU A 575 -51.79 1.40 -4.59
N TRP A 576 -52.91 1.78 -5.20
CA TRP A 576 -53.31 3.18 -5.39
C TRP A 576 -53.34 3.93 -4.06
N MET A 577 -54.04 3.39 -3.06
CA MET A 577 -54.13 3.99 -1.74
C MET A 577 -52.76 4.16 -1.07
N MET A 578 -51.87 3.16 -1.19
CA MET A 578 -50.51 3.24 -0.67
C MET A 578 -49.69 4.35 -1.32
N CYS A 579 -49.75 4.50 -2.65
CA CYS A 579 -49.06 5.55 -3.38
C CYS A 579 -49.56 6.95 -2.95
N VAL A 580 -50.88 7.14 -2.92
CA VAL A 580 -51.53 8.42 -2.55
C VAL A 580 -51.23 8.81 -1.10
N THR A 581 -51.22 7.84 -0.19
CA THR A 581 -50.89 8.06 1.23
C THR A 581 -49.40 8.36 1.41
N PHE A 582 -48.52 7.63 0.71
CA PHE A 582 -47.07 7.84 0.76
C PHE A 582 -46.67 9.22 0.23
N LEU A 583 -47.34 9.68 -0.82
CA LEU A 583 -47.16 11.03 -1.39
C LEU A 583 -47.90 12.12 -0.60
N THR A 584 -48.56 11.76 0.52
CA THR A 584 -49.31 12.69 1.38
C THR A 584 -50.41 13.48 0.66
N ILE A 585 -50.99 12.91 -0.41
CA ILE A 585 -52.08 13.54 -1.18
C ILE A 585 -53.43 13.31 -0.49
N GLY A 586 -53.76 12.05 -0.18
CA GLY A 586 -54.94 11.67 0.59
C GLY A 586 -56.30 12.07 -0.01
N TYR A 587 -56.62 11.61 -1.23
CA TYR A 587 -57.90 11.94 -1.89
C TYR A 587 -59.17 11.54 -1.10
N GLY A 588 -59.11 10.46 -0.31
CA GLY A 588 -60.24 9.99 0.52
C GLY A 588 -61.30 9.20 -0.24
N ASP A 589 -61.06 8.88 -1.52
CA ASP A 589 -61.87 8.01 -2.38
C ASP A 589 -61.92 6.56 -1.88
N ILE A 590 -60.80 6.08 -1.32
CA ILE A 590 -60.67 4.77 -0.69
C ILE A 590 -59.91 4.95 0.64
N TYR A 591 -60.38 4.33 1.72
CA TYR A 591 -59.77 4.48 3.04
C TYR A 591 -59.85 3.18 3.87
N PRO A 592 -58.85 2.87 4.71
CA PRO A 592 -58.88 1.69 5.57
C PRO A 592 -59.88 1.85 6.71
N VAL A 593 -60.67 0.81 6.94
CA VAL A 593 -61.68 0.81 8.00
C VAL A 593 -61.12 0.18 9.27
N THR A 594 -60.28 -0.84 9.14
CA THR A 594 -59.72 -1.57 10.28
C THR A 594 -58.65 -0.77 11.02
N THR A 595 -58.49 -1.03 12.32
CA THR A 595 -57.41 -0.45 13.13
C THR A 595 -56.02 -0.81 12.58
N CYS A 596 -55.86 -2.03 12.06
CA CYS A 596 -54.63 -2.51 11.40
C CYS A 596 -54.30 -1.69 10.14
N GLY A 597 -55.29 -1.49 9.26
CA GLY A 597 -55.12 -0.72 8.04
C GLY A 597 -54.87 0.77 8.30
N ARG A 598 -55.54 1.37 9.29
CA ARG A 598 -55.30 2.76 9.71
C ARG A 598 -53.88 2.94 10.27
N LEU A 599 -53.40 2.00 11.08
CA LEU A 599 -52.02 2.01 11.57
C LEU A 599 -51.02 1.95 10.41
N MET A 600 -51.26 1.08 9.42
CA MET A 600 -50.41 0.99 8.23
C MET A 600 -50.41 2.28 7.40
N ALA A 601 -51.56 2.95 7.26
CA ALA A 601 -51.66 4.23 6.57
C ALA A 601 -50.85 5.33 7.29
N ILE A 602 -50.91 5.39 8.63
CA ILE A 602 -50.11 6.35 9.43
C ILE A 602 -48.61 6.09 9.23
N VAL A 603 -48.17 4.84 9.33
CA VAL A 603 -46.76 4.46 9.12
C VAL A 603 -46.31 4.83 7.70
N THR A 604 -47.16 4.58 6.71
CA THR A 604 -46.91 4.93 5.30
C THR A 604 -46.72 6.43 5.11
N GLY A 605 -47.58 7.26 5.73
CA GLY A 605 -47.44 8.71 5.68
C GLY A 605 -46.14 9.21 6.31
N ILE A 606 -45.77 8.69 7.49
CA ILE A 606 -44.51 9.05 8.17
C ILE A 606 -43.30 8.68 7.31
N VAL A 607 -43.26 7.45 6.78
CA VAL A 607 -42.17 7.00 5.90
C VAL A 607 -42.12 7.84 4.63
N GLY A 608 -43.26 8.19 4.05
CA GLY A 608 -43.37 9.08 2.89
C GLY A 608 -42.72 10.44 3.12
N VAL A 609 -43.05 11.11 4.23
CA VAL A 609 -42.44 12.40 4.61
C VAL A 609 -40.92 12.26 4.82
N CYS A 610 -40.46 11.20 5.50
CA CYS A 610 -39.03 10.96 5.67
C CYS A 610 -38.31 10.77 4.33
N VAL A 611 -38.87 9.98 3.42
CA VAL A 611 -38.30 9.78 2.09
C VAL A 611 -38.31 11.07 1.27
N ALA A 612 -39.40 11.84 1.29
CA ALA A 612 -39.48 13.13 0.62
C ALA A 612 -38.38 14.10 1.09
N SER A 613 -38.15 14.19 2.40
CA SER A 613 -37.07 15.03 2.96
C SER A 613 -35.68 14.59 2.47
N MET A 614 -35.47 13.28 2.31
CA MET A 614 -34.21 12.72 1.83
C MET A 614 -34.01 12.95 0.32
N ILE A 615 -35.09 12.89 -0.47
CA ILE A 615 -35.06 13.26 -1.90
C ILE A 615 -34.62 14.71 -2.06
N VAL A 616 -35.19 15.63 -1.26
CA VAL A 616 -34.82 17.05 -1.30
C VAL A 616 -33.32 17.23 -1.03
N ALA A 617 -32.77 16.57 0.00
CA ALA A 617 -31.33 16.62 0.30
C ALA A 617 -30.46 16.11 -0.87
N VAL A 618 -30.87 15.01 -1.51
CA VAL A 618 -30.17 14.45 -2.69
C VAL A 618 -30.22 15.42 -3.87
N ILE A 619 -31.38 16.04 -4.13
CA ILE A 619 -31.55 17.01 -5.21
C ILE A 619 -30.64 18.22 -4.97
N VAL A 620 -30.62 18.77 -3.75
CA VAL A 620 -29.75 19.90 -3.39
C VAL A 620 -28.28 19.56 -3.64
N GLN A 621 -27.83 18.37 -3.24
CA GLN A 621 -26.46 17.91 -3.48
C GLN A 621 -26.14 17.70 -4.97
N LYS A 622 -27.13 17.36 -5.80
CA LYS A 622 -26.94 17.18 -7.25
C LYS A 622 -27.00 18.49 -8.03
N ILE A 623 -27.72 19.48 -7.54
CA ILE A 623 -27.80 20.82 -8.13
C ILE A 623 -26.59 21.67 -7.72
N SER A 624 -25.98 21.42 -6.56
CA SER A 624 -24.78 22.15 -6.14
C SER A 624 -23.63 21.92 -7.12
N LEU A 625 -23.03 23.02 -7.60
CA LEU A 625 -21.88 23.00 -8.49
C LEU A 625 -20.70 22.31 -7.80
N SER A 626 -19.96 21.49 -8.55
CA SER A 626 -18.69 20.95 -8.08
C SER A 626 -17.64 22.06 -7.95
N GLN A 627 -16.61 21.84 -7.12
CA GLN A 627 -15.51 22.82 -6.96
C GLN A 627 -14.79 23.15 -8.28
N ALA A 628 -14.78 22.23 -9.24
CA ALA A 628 -14.20 22.48 -10.56
C ALA A 628 -15.12 23.37 -11.42
N GLU A 629 -16.42 23.06 -11.46
CA GLU A 629 -17.42 23.88 -12.17
C GLU A 629 -17.54 25.28 -11.57
N GLU A 630 -17.48 25.39 -10.25
CA GLU A 630 -17.47 26.68 -9.55
C GLU A 630 -16.26 27.52 -9.97
N ARG A 631 -15.06 26.93 -10.06
CA ARG A 631 -13.86 27.62 -10.57
C ARG A 631 -14.01 28.09 -12.02
N VAL A 632 -14.59 27.26 -12.89
CA VAL A 632 -14.88 27.63 -14.28
C VAL A 632 -15.90 28.78 -14.33
N HIS A 633 -17.00 28.68 -13.58
CA HIS A 633 -18.00 29.74 -13.48
C HIS A 633 -17.39 31.05 -12.98
N LYS A 634 -16.54 30.98 -11.96
CA LYS A 634 -15.84 32.14 -11.41
C LYS A 634 -14.90 32.77 -12.43
N PHE A 635 -14.15 31.96 -13.17
CA PHE A 635 -13.29 32.44 -14.26
C PHE A 635 -14.11 33.11 -15.38
N MET A 636 -15.22 32.48 -15.81
CA MET A 636 -16.13 33.07 -16.79
C MET A 636 -16.74 34.39 -16.31
N ALA A 637 -17.13 34.47 -15.04
CA ALA A 637 -17.62 35.71 -14.43
C ALA A 637 -16.54 36.81 -14.44
N LYS A 638 -15.29 36.50 -14.04
CA LYS A 638 -14.16 37.45 -14.10
C LYS A 638 -13.94 38.00 -15.51
N THR A 639 -13.92 37.13 -16.52
CA THR A 639 -13.73 37.57 -17.92
C THR A 639 -14.90 38.42 -18.42
N LYS A 640 -16.14 38.08 -18.05
CA LYS A 640 -17.33 38.87 -18.35
C LYS A 640 -17.27 40.25 -17.70
N PHE A 641 -16.97 40.33 -16.40
CA PHE A 641 -16.81 41.61 -15.70
C PHE A 641 -15.73 42.48 -16.32
N ALA A 642 -14.56 41.92 -16.66
CA ALA A 642 -13.48 42.68 -17.31
C ALA A 642 -13.91 43.25 -18.67
N LYS A 643 -14.64 42.48 -19.49
CA LYS A 643 -15.19 42.95 -20.76
C LYS A 643 -16.25 44.03 -20.56
N SER A 644 -17.22 43.80 -19.69
CA SER A 644 -18.29 44.77 -19.39
C SER A 644 -17.71 46.07 -18.82
N LEU A 645 -16.72 45.99 -17.93
CA LEU A 645 -16.04 47.16 -17.38
C LEU A 645 -15.36 47.99 -18.47
N LYS A 646 -14.64 47.34 -19.41
CA LYS A 646 -14.01 48.02 -20.56
C LYS A 646 -15.05 48.70 -21.46
N VAL A 647 -16.14 48.01 -21.79
CA VAL A 647 -17.21 48.54 -22.65
C VAL A 647 -17.91 49.72 -21.97
N THR A 648 -18.28 49.61 -20.69
CA THR A 648 -18.94 50.69 -19.95
C THR A 648 -17.99 51.86 -19.73
N ALA A 649 -16.70 51.63 -19.47
CA ALA A 649 -15.70 52.69 -19.37
C ALA A 649 -15.53 53.43 -20.70
N ALA A 650 -15.47 52.71 -21.83
CA ALA A 650 -15.44 53.31 -23.17
C ALA A 650 -16.70 54.15 -23.44
N GLN A 651 -17.87 53.68 -23.00
CA GLN A 651 -19.12 54.43 -23.11
C GLN A 651 -19.10 55.71 -22.26
N VAL A 652 -18.53 55.70 -21.05
CA VAL A 652 -18.34 56.91 -20.24
C VAL A 652 -17.42 57.90 -20.97
N LEU A 653 -16.29 57.45 -21.53
CA LEU A 653 -15.37 58.31 -22.28
C LEU A 653 -16.02 58.90 -23.54
N LYS A 654 -16.74 58.07 -24.30
CA LYS A 654 -17.48 58.46 -25.50
C LYS A 654 -18.50 59.56 -25.19
N GLU A 655 -19.36 59.35 -24.20
CA GLU A 655 -20.38 60.34 -23.83
C GLU A 655 -19.74 61.61 -23.25
N SER A 656 -18.65 61.48 -22.48
CA SER A 656 -17.90 62.65 -21.96
C SER A 656 -17.32 63.51 -23.08
N TRP A 657 -16.78 62.90 -24.14
CA TRP A 657 -16.31 63.62 -25.31
C TRP A 657 -17.45 64.29 -26.09
N PHE A 658 -18.59 63.61 -26.26
CA PHE A 658 -19.76 64.21 -26.91
C PHE A 658 -20.36 65.38 -26.13
N VAL A 659 -20.32 65.33 -24.79
CA VAL A 659 -20.69 66.48 -23.93
C VAL A 659 -19.76 67.67 -24.19
N TYR A 660 -18.45 67.45 -24.26
CA TYR A 660 -17.49 68.52 -24.58
C TYR A 660 -17.69 69.08 -25.99
N LYS A 661 -17.86 68.21 -27.00
CA LYS A 661 -18.04 68.59 -28.41
C LYS A 661 -19.33 69.38 -28.66
N ASN A 662 -20.44 68.99 -28.03
CA ASN A 662 -21.75 69.59 -28.27
C ASN A 662 -22.07 70.75 -27.31
N ARG A 663 -21.07 71.37 -26.67
CA ARG A 663 -21.28 72.45 -25.69
C ARG A 663 -22.13 73.63 -26.18
N GLN A 664 -22.17 73.86 -27.50
CA GLN A 664 -22.92 74.96 -28.13
C GLN A 664 -24.39 74.61 -28.44
N ASN A 665 -24.77 73.32 -28.46
CA ASN A 665 -26.14 72.90 -28.79
C ASN A 665 -26.84 72.31 -27.55
N LEU A 666 -27.74 73.09 -26.95
CA LEU A 666 -28.32 72.83 -25.63
C LEU A 666 -29.10 71.49 -25.55
N ASP A 667 -29.84 71.14 -26.59
CA ASP A 667 -30.66 69.92 -26.61
C ASP A 667 -29.79 68.67 -26.73
N LYS A 668 -28.78 68.70 -27.61
CA LYS A 668 -27.80 67.62 -27.76
C LYS A 668 -26.92 67.49 -26.50
N LEU A 669 -26.58 68.61 -25.86
CA LEU A 669 -25.82 68.63 -24.61
C LEU A 669 -26.60 67.93 -23.47
N LYS A 670 -27.86 68.30 -23.24
CA LYS A 670 -28.72 67.68 -22.23
C LYS A 670 -28.90 66.18 -22.48
N TYR A 671 -29.02 65.77 -23.75
CA TYR A 671 -29.11 64.36 -24.13
C TYR A 671 -27.85 63.56 -23.75
N HIS A 672 -26.66 64.05 -24.14
CA HIS A 672 -25.39 63.38 -23.83
C HIS A 672 -25.03 63.43 -22.34
N GLN A 673 -25.40 64.50 -21.62
CA GLN A 673 -25.24 64.56 -20.15
C GLN A 673 -26.06 63.49 -19.42
N ARG A 674 -27.32 63.25 -19.84
CA ARG A 674 -28.14 62.17 -19.27
C ARG A 674 -27.52 60.79 -19.52
N ARG A 675 -27.04 60.54 -20.75
CA ARG A 675 -26.35 59.29 -21.11
C ARG A 675 -25.03 59.12 -20.35
N GLN A 676 -24.27 60.20 -20.15
CA GLN A 676 -23.04 60.19 -19.38
C GLN A 676 -23.31 59.82 -17.91
N SER A 677 -24.29 60.45 -17.26
CA SER A 677 -24.71 60.12 -15.89
C SER A 677 -25.18 58.67 -15.76
N ALA A 678 -25.95 58.17 -16.73
CA ALA A 678 -26.36 56.76 -16.78
C ALA A 678 -25.15 55.81 -16.93
N ALA A 679 -24.20 56.13 -17.79
CA ALA A 679 -22.98 55.35 -17.99
C ALA A 679 -22.07 55.33 -16.74
N ILE A 680 -21.95 56.47 -16.04
CA ILE A 680 -21.20 56.56 -14.76
C ILE A 680 -21.88 55.72 -13.68
N CYS A 681 -23.22 55.79 -13.58
CA CYS A 681 -23.98 54.97 -12.65
C CYS A 681 -23.78 53.47 -12.94
N ALA A 682 -23.89 53.06 -14.21
CA ALA A 682 -23.63 51.69 -14.64
C ALA A 682 -22.20 51.22 -14.31
N LEU A 683 -21.19 52.09 -14.53
CA LEU A 683 -19.80 51.77 -14.21
C LEU A 683 -19.58 51.58 -12.69
N ARG A 684 -20.19 52.44 -11.87
CA ARG A 684 -20.14 52.32 -10.40
C ARG A 684 -20.81 51.04 -9.92
N LYS A 685 -21.96 50.68 -10.50
CA LYS A 685 -22.66 49.42 -10.21
C LYS A 685 -21.78 48.21 -10.55
N LEU A 686 -21.21 48.16 -11.75
CA LEU A 686 -20.30 47.08 -12.17
C LEU A 686 -19.06 46.95 -11.27
N ARG A 687 -18.45 48.07 -10.86
CA ARG A 687 -17.32 48.06 -9.92
C ARG A 687 -17.71 47.58 -8.51
N LYS A 688 -18.94 47.83 -8.07
CA LYS A 688 -19.44 47.33 -6.79
C LYS A 688 -19.65 45.81 -6.87
N GLU A 689 -20.32 45.33 -7.92
CA GLU A 689 -20.53 43.90 -8.17
C GLU A 689 -19.21 43.13 -8.29
N GLN A 690 -18.22 43.70 -8.98
CA GLN A 690 -16.89 43.11 -9.09
C GLN A 690 -16.20 42.96 -7.73
N ARG A 691 -16.33 43.95 -6.82
CA ARG A 691 -15.73 43.89 -5.49
C ARG A 691 -16.37 42.82 -4.62
N VAL A 692 -17.70 42.77 -4.57
CA VAL A 692 -18.44 41.73 -3.83
C VAL A 692 -18.03 40.35 -4.33
N PHE A 693 -17.96 40.17 -5.65
CA PHE A 693 -17.51 38.91 -6.25
C PHE A 693 -16.05 38.56 -5.90
N GLN A 694 -15.16 39.54 -5.79
CA GLN A 694 -13.77 39.31 -5.37
C GLN A 694 -13.65 38.97 -3.87
N GLU A 695 -14.50 39.55 -3.02
CA GLU A 695 -14.55 39.23 -1.59
C GLU A 695 -15.01 37.78 -1.37
N ASP A 696 -16.05 37.32 -2.09
CA ASP A 696 -16.51 35.92 -2.05
C ASP A 696 -15.46 34.92 -2.57
N ASP A 697 -14.58 35.36 -3.49
CA ASP A 697 -13.45 34.57 -4.00
C ASP A 697 -12.30 34.43 -2.99
N CYS A 698 -12.10 35.40 -2.09
CA CYS A 698 -11.03 35.36 -1.08
C CYS A 698 -11.36 34.40 0.09
N ALA A 699 -12.61 33.97 0.25
CA ALA A 699 -12.96 32.93 1.23
C ALA A 699 -12.69 31.48 0.71
N SER A 700 -11.99 31.34 -0.43
CA SER A 700 -11.84 30.09 -1.18
C SER A 700 -10.60 29.28 -0.79
N ILE A 701 -10.63 27.99 -1.13
CA ILE A 701 -9.57 26.97 -0.99
C ILE A 701 -8.21 27.45 -1.55
N ASP A 702 -8.19 28.39 -2.50
CA ASP A 702 -6.96 29.02 -3.01
C ASP A 702 -6.17 29.71 -1.90
N ASP A 703 -6.81 30.28 -0.89
CA ASP A 703 -6.11 30.91 0.23
C ASP A 703 -5.54 29.88 1.20
N VAL A 704 -6.14 28.69 1.31
CA VAL A 704 -5.53 27.55 2.00
C VAL A 704 -4.30 27.05 1.24
N ALA A 705 -4.37 26.96 -0.09
CA ALA A 705 -3.24 26.57 -0.91
C ALA A 705 -2.09 27.61 -0.83
N LYS A 706 -2.41 28.91 -0.90
CA LYS A 706 -1.43 30.00 -0.73
C LYS A 706 -0.82 30.00 0.66
N THR A 707 -1.60 29.77 1.71
CA THR A 707 -1.05 29.70 3.08
C THR A 707 -0.13 28.49 3.26
N ILE A 708 -0.46 27.34 2.67
CA ILE A 708 0.45 26.18 2.64
C ILE A 708 1.74 26.52 1.88
N LEU A 709 1.65 27.15 0.72
CA LEU A 709 2.83 27.55 -0.06
C LEU A 709 3.70 28.58 0.68
N ASN A 710 3.08 29.59 1.28
CA ASN A 710 3.77 30.58 2.10
C ASN A 710 4.45 29.92 3.31
N ALA A 711 3.80 28.94 3.94
CA ALA A 711 4.40 28.17 5.04
C ALA A 711 5.61 27.35 4.57
N ILE A 712 5.53 26.72 3.39
CA ILE A 712 6.67 25.99 2.80
C ILE A 712 7.83 26.95 2.51
N GLU A 713 7.55 28.14 1.97
CA GLU A 713 8.58 29.15 1.72
C GLU A 713 9.24 29.64 3.01
N LEU A 714 8.45 29.87 4.07
CA LEU A 714 8.95 30.23 5.39
C LEU A 714 9.85 29.14 5.99
N ILE A 715 9.43 27.87 5.91
CA ILE A 715 10.24 26.72 6.38
C ILE A 715 11.55 26.64 5.60
N ARG A 716 11.51 26.85 4.28
CA ARG A 716 12.71 26.84 3.43
C ARG A 716 13.65 27.99 3.79
N ALA A 717 13.11 29.20 4.00
CA ALA A 717 13.90 30.35 4.42
C ALA A 717 14.55 30.13 5.79
N GLN A 718 13.81 29.53 6.73
CA GLN A 718 14.32 29.15 8.04
C GLN A 718 15.43 28.09 7.94
N GLY A 719 15.28 27.09 7.07
CA GLY A 719 16.31 26.09 6.81
C GLY A 719 17.61 26.69 6.26
N CYS A 720 17.52 27.63 5.30
CA CYS A 720 18.69 28.36 4.80
C CYS A 720 19.37 29.20 5.90
N ALA A 721 18.59 29.86 6.76
CA ALA A 721 19.13 30.61 7.88
C ALA A 721 19.85 29.71 8.90
N GLN A 722 19.30 28.52 9.19
CA GLN A 722 19.96 27.53 10.06
C GLN A 722 21.27 27.02 9.47
N LEU A 723 21.31 26.71 8.17
CA LEU A 723 22.55 26.29 7.49
C LEU A 723 23.63 27.37 7.61
N SER A 724 23.29 28.63 7.31
CA SER A 724 24.23 29.74 7.45
C SER A 724 24.71 29.96 8.89
N ALA A 725 23.84 29.77 9.88
CA ALA A 725 24.23 29.83 11.29
C ALA A 725 25.18 28.68 11.67
N ASN A 726 24.95 27.48 11.15
CA ASN A 726 25.79 26.32 11.39
C ASN A 726 27.18 26.49 10.76
N ASP A 727 27.28 27.06 9.56
CA ASP A 727 28.56 27.38 8.93
C ASP A 727 29.36 28.39 9.76
N ARG A 728 28.69 29.41 10.32
CA ARG A 728 29.32 30.38 11.24
C ARG A 728 29.82 29.71 12.52
N LEU A 729 29.07 28.77 13.08
CA LEU A 729 29.50 27.99 14.25
C LEU A 729 30.72 27.12 13.93
N ASN A 730 30.71 26.40 12.81
CA ASN A 730 31.86 25.61 12.38
C ASN A 730 33.11 26.48 12.19
N THR A 731 32.94 27.69 11.64
CA THR A 731 34.03 28.65 11.46
C THR A 731 34.57 29.13 12.82
N LEU A 732 33.69 29.36 13.80
CA LEU A 732 34.11 29.71 15.17
C LEU A 732 34.84 28.56 15.85
N GLU A 733 34.35 27.32 15.68
CA GLU A 733 34.99 26.12 16.22
C GLU A 733 36.40 25.93 15.66
N GLN A 734 36.59 26.11 14.35
CA GLN A 734 37.91 26.10 13.72
C GLN A 734 38.85 27.16 14.31
N LYS A 735 38.36 28.39 14.51
CA LYS A 735 39.16 29.46 15.14
C LYS A 735 39.52 29.13 16.58
N LEU A 736 38.61 28.53 17.33
CA LEU A 736 38.82 28.11 18.72
C LEU A 736 39.87 27.00 18.82
N ASN A 737 39.82 26.01 17.92
CA ASN A 737 40.82 24.96 17.82
C ASN A 737 42.21 25.54 17.48
N GLY A 738 42.28 26.50 16.54
CA GLY A 738 43.54 27.18 16.24
C GLY A 738 44.13 27.96 17.41
N ILE A 739 43.28 28.61 18.23
CA ILE A 739 43.73 29.26 19.47
C ILE A 739 44.22 28.21 20.48
N GLN A 740 43.51 27.09 20.63
CA GLN A 740 43.90 26.02 21.53
C GLN A 740 45.25 25.41 21.15
N GLU A 741 45.50 25.18 19.86
CA GLU A 741 46.78 24.73 19.34
C GLU A 741 47.90 25.75 19.62
N GLY A 742 47.63 27.04 19.42
CA GLY A 742 48.57 28.12 19.74
C GLY A 742 48.91 28.19 21.23
N ILE A 743 47.92 28.03 22.12
CA ILE A 743 48.13 27.97 23.58
C ILE A 743 48.94 26.72 23.97
N ASN A 744 48.69 25.58 23.33
CA ASN A 744 49.42 24.34 23.60
C ASN A 744 50.89 24.41 23.12
N ALA A 745 51.18 25.19 22.07
CA ALA A 745 52.54 25.40 21.54
C ALA A 745 53.35 26.46 22.34
N LEU A 746 52.68 27.29 23.14
CA LEU A 746 53.26 28.39 23.90
C LEU A 746 54.34 27.97 24.92
N PRO A 747 54.21 26.86 25.67
CA PRO A 747 55.24 26.36 26.57
C PRO A 747 56.54 25.97 25.83
N GLU A 748 56.41 25.40 24.63
CA GLU A 748 57.53 24.95 23.82
C GLU A 748 58.31 26.15 23.22
N LEU A 749 57.57 27.19 22.81
CA LEU A 749 58.14 28.47 22.37
C LEU A 749 58.80 29.23 23.53
N LEU A 750 58.18 29.26 24.71
CA LEU A 750 58.78 29.83 25.91
C LEU A 750 60.05 29.08 26.34
N ALA A 751 60.06 27.74 26.24
CA ALA A 751 61.25 26.95 26.53
C ALA A 751 62.40 27.29 25.57
N LYS A 752 62.12 27.48 24.27
CA LYS A 752 63.13 27.91 23.29
C LYS A 752 63.68 29.31 23.59
N THR A 753 62.84 30.28 23.92
CA THR A 753 63.30 31.65 24.20
C THR A 753 64.08 31.77 25.51
N PHE A 754 63.79 30.93 26.51
CA PHE A 754 64.60 30.86 27.74
C PHE A 754 65.97 30.19 27.53
N ILE A 755 66.11 29.31 26.53
CA ILE A 755 67.40 28.71 26.16
C ILE A 755 68.27 29.71 25.39
N ASP A 756 67.68 30.56 24.54
CA ASP A 756 68.40 31.58 23.78
C ASP A 756 68.85 32.81 24.61
N GLN A 757 68.38 32.96 25.87
CA GLN A 757 68.79 34.04 26.78
C GLN A 757 69.91 33.66 27.77
N LYS A 758 70.49 32.46 27.65
CA LYS A 758 71.62 32.00 28.47
C LYS A 758 72.89 31.91 27.64
#